data_AF-A0A7C6XRC0-F1
#
_entry.id   AF-A0A7C6XRC0-F1
#
_cell.length_a   1.000
_cell.length_b   1.000
_cell.length_c   1.000
_cell.angle_alpha   90.00
_cell.angle_beta   90.00
_cell.angle_gamma   90.00
#
_symmetry.space_group_name_H-M   'P 1'
#
loop_
_entity.id
_entity.type
_entity.pdbx_description
1 polymer ?
#
loop_
_entity_poly.entity_id
_entity_poly.type
_entity_poly.pdbx_seq_one_letter_code
_entity_poly.pdbx_strand_id
1 'polypeptide(L)'
;VGGVVSLLTEFNLTRGQAITVTASAGGEPVISFTADKTAFYVNGSEIYNPYVQNLWYRLRMDIDTAKSSALIWINGRKITELPLLAVTNHIDGVRIENADSVPVYFDGVSVFEKILADDYPSAPVKPEGESEYTVGMNVCSLWKEGTHWGWSCVSAYEDAEPVLGYYDEGVPETADWEIKYMAEHGIDFQAFCWYATASDAPLKAGPLAAHLHDGYMYAEYSDDVKYCLIWECQNAARPSNFNSWRDYFVPYLLEYYIKDSRHMVIDNQPVLCVFGAGRLSETLGGEANVKKCFDYLEDEVRKLGFDGMIYLSCGSASDSLAKMGFDASYAYNWGTSGCEVNTNINGILNSAANKSMYTVPTISVGFNSIPWHGIRYPMMTVEDYKTAHLWVRDEYLPKYADKNGWQDKFVMLSTWNEYGEGTYIMPSAGNGGFGYLDVIRSVYTDAGPDENVNTIPTAAQKDRINHLYPQYRRLLRKTGYYSETVDTSTLTPIFEIDYSSRSKVSIGSALKPVFGDDGLRGTVNGDTLIIKDGIGVKASDSPYIRVTLDVPKGTACEVFYITDKDSNWTQDKSAQFTANGEGAAEYLINMSEKKLWKDTIIAFRVDPGQTADGAGDPERNYFRLVKTEFLSCPERPSRTIYINGRACELQLWPEVSENGETLISWDGAAALNYRLSAFDTWDYATKTLTIEMNGHKAVFTVGKDTWTLDGEERPLGYTLYTTDGLPMLPLAALCEAVGYTCSLTEKSELSIDTPLKAYYEKTGSRTKGEWEFDTPGDTEGWSSPHMSLFVSAGGLTVNSVSDTTDPIIVYGKDIDLTASEYTALEVRCRYKYDSAYADHISVYFTTDSDGTMSESMSIKLPLSSADSEGEWETLRADLTGIPTWEGIIKQLRFDPFNAVGSMEIDYIRFMK
;
A
#
# COMPACT_ATOMS: atom_id res chain seq x y z
N VAL A 1 27.25 40.25 7.83
CA VAL A 1 26.64 39.38 6.80
C VAL A 1 27.50 38.15 6.75
N GLY A 2 27.00 37.07 7.32
CA GLY A 2 27.70 35.80 7.45
C GLY A 2 26.68 34.77 7.89
N GLY A 3 26.76 33.59 7.30
CA GLY A 3 25.86 32.46 7.51
C GLY A 3 26.58 31.15 7.18
N VAL A 4 25.86 30.04 7.31
CA VAL A 4 26.38 28.70 7.01
C VAL A 4 25.97 28.31 5.60
N VAL A 5 26.94 28.04 4.73
CA VAL A 5 26.69 27.48 3.39
C VAL A 5 27.03 26.00 3.43
N SER A 6 26.05 25.13 3.16
CA SER A 6 26.24 23.69 3.06
C SER A 6 26.53 23.28 1.63
N LEU A 7 27.64 22.57 1.41
CA LEU A 7 27.95 21.85 0.18
C LEU A 7 27.83 20.35 0.45
N LEU A 8 26.90 19.67 -0.23
CA LEU A 8 26.67 18.22 -0.15
C LEU A 8 26.96 17.57 -1.51
N THR A 9 27.71 16.48 -1.51
CA THR A 9 27.91 15.61 -2.68
C THR A 9 28.18 14.16 -2.30
N GLU A 10 27.89 13.23 -3.20
CA GLU A 10 28.20 11.81 -3.02
C GLU A 10 29.24 11.36 -4.04
N PHE A 11 30.13 10.45 -3.64
CA PHE A 11 31.18 9.95 -4.52
C PHE A 11 31.55 8.50 -4.22
N ASN A 12 32.07 7.79 -5.22
CA ASN A 12 32.63 6.44 -5.05
C ASN A 12 34.04 6.36 -5.67
N LEU A 13 35.01 6.04 -4.82
CA LEU A 13 36.42 5.82 -5.18
C LEU A 13 36.69 4.32 -5.32
N THR A 14 36.44 3.77 -6.51
CA THR A 14 36.54 2.32 -6.77
C THR A 14 37.91 1.70 -6.52
N ARG A 15 38.99 2.50 -6.55
CA ARG A 15 40.39 2.06 -6.35
C ARG A 15 41.22 3.05 -5.51
N GLY A 16 40.53 3.89 -4.76
CA GLY A 16 41.13 4.97 -3.99
C GLY A 16 41.80 6.06 -4.82
N GLN A 17 41.06 6.58 -5.79
CA GLN A 17 41.48 7.63 -6.71
C GLN A 17 41.70 8.95 -5.98
N ALA A 18 42.66 9.74 -6.49
CA ALA A 18 42.87 11.10 -6.01
C ALA A 18 41.79 12.06 -6.55
N ILE A 19 40.94 12.57 -5.66
CA ILE A 19 39.90 13.56 -6.00
C ILE A 19 40.08 14.85 -5.21
N THR A 20 39.49 15.93 -5.70
CA THR A 20 39.39 17.21 -5.00
C THR A 20 37.97 17.77 -5.15
N VAL A 21 37.39 18.23 -4.04
CA VAL A 21 36.12 18.96 -4.00
C VAL A 21 36.37 20.28 -3.28
N THR A 22 36.22 21.39 -3.99
CA THR A 22 36.55 22.72 -3.48
C THR A 22 35.33 23.63 -3.53
N ALA A 23 35.06 24.34 -2.44
CA ALA A 23 34.21 25.52 -2.44
C ALA A 23 35.09 26.78 -2.46
N SER A 24 34.69 27.78 -3.23
CA SER A 24 35.50 28.97 -3.54
C SER A 24 34.67 30.26 -3.46
N ALA A 25 35.39 31.37 -3.30
CA ALA A 25 34.85 32.72 -3.32
C ALA A 25 35.73 33.61 -4.20
N GLY A 26 35.18 34.21 -5.25
CA GLY A 26 35.96 35.03 -6.19
C GLY A 26 37.07 34.27 -6.92
N GLY A 27 36.94 32.95 -7.07
CA GLY A 27 37.93 32.06 -7.68
C GLY A 27 39.01 31.54 -6.73
N GLU A 28 39.09 32.02 -5.49
CA GLU A 28 40.03 31.53 -4.47
C GLU A 28 39.41 30.39 -3.64
N PRO A 29 40.14 29.29 -3.38
CA PRO A 29 39.66 28.21 -2.52
C PRO A 29 39.37 28.69 -1.09
N VAL A 30 38.15 28.42 -0.60
CA VAL A 30 37.74 28.71 0.78
C VAL A 30 37.88 27.44 1.64
N ILE A 31 37.50 26.30 1.07
CA ILE A 31 37.72 24.98 1.68
C ILE A 31 37.91 23.93 0.58
N SER A 32 38.81 22.98 0.83
CA SER A 32 39.12 21.93 -0.13
C SER A 32 39.20 20.57 0.55
N PHE A 33 38.27 19.68 0.19
CA PHE A 33 38.34 18.26 0.49
C PHE A 33 39.17 17.54 -0.56
N THR A 34 40.05 16.64 -0.14
CA THR A 34 40.83 15.78 -1.04
C THR A 34 40.87 14.35 -0.51
N ALA A 35 40.93 13.39 -1.41
CA ALA A 35 41.20 11.99 -1.06
C ALA A 35 42.53 11.55 -1.69
N ASP A 36 43.27 10.69 -1.00
CA ASP A 36 44.34 9.88 -1.59
C ASP A 36 43.96 8.39 -1.61
N LYS A 37 44.92 7.48 -1.70
CA LYS A 37 44.65 6.02 -1.76
C LYS A 37 44.01 5.44 -0.49
N THR A 38 44.15 6.09 0.65
CA THR A 38 43.79 5.53 1.96
C THR A 38 43.05 6.50 2.89
N ALA A 39 43.25 7.80 2.74
CA ALA A 39 42.75 8.80 3.66
C ALA A 39 42.01 9.95 2.98
N PHE A 40 41.12 10.59 3.75
CA PHE A 40 40.50 11.85 3.40
C PHE A 40 41.18 12.99 4.14
N TYR A 41 41.27 14.12 3.47
CA TYR A 41 41.88 15.35 3.98
C TYR A 41 40.99 16.54 3.70
N VAL A 42 41.09 17.55 4.56
CA VAL A 42 40.51 18.88 4.33
C VAL A 42 41.58 19.92 4.59
N ASN A 43 41.79 20.82 3.63
CA ASN A 43 42.84 21.85 3.67
C ASN A 43 44.24 21.25 3.94
N GLY A 44 44.49 20.05 3.42
CA GLY A 44 45.73 19.29 3.61
C GLY A 44 45.87 18.58 4.97
N SER A 45 44.91 18.71 5.88
CA SER A 45 44.89 18.00 7.18
C SER A 45 44.15 16.67 7.04
N GLU A 46 44.73 15.56 7.51
CA GLU A 46 44.07 14.24 7.52
C GLU A 46 42.87 14.27 8.47
N ILE A 47 41.70 13.83 7.99
CA ILE A 47 40.45 13.83 8.76
C ILE A 47 39.84 12.44 8.93
N TYR A 48 40.17 11.48 8.07
CA TYR A 48 39.59 10.14 8.14
C TYR A 48 40.53 9.11 7.48
N ASN A 49 40.97 8.11 8.24
CA ASN A 49 41.95 7.11 7.80
C ASN A 49 41.81 5.79 8.59
N PRO A 50 41.81 4.62 7.92
CA PRO A 50 41.60 4.44 6.48
C PRO A 50 40.12 4.57 6.10
N TYR A 51 39.83 5.08 4.90
CA TYR A 51 38.51 4.92 4.29
C TYR A 51 38.41 3.59 3.50
N VAL A 52 37.19 3.14 3.25
CA VAL A 52 36.89 1.91 2.51
C VAL A 52 36.78 2.22 1.01
N GLN A 53 37.60 1.58 0.19
CA GLN A 53 37.51 1.73 -1.26
C GLN A 53 36.26 1.03 -1.82
N ASN A 54 35.79 1.50 -2.99
CA ASN A 54 34.62 0.96 -3.68
C ASN A 54 33.31 1.04 -2.85
N LEU A 55 33.18 2.12 -2.08
CA LEU A 55 32.01 2.47 -1.29
C LEU A 55 31.56 3.88 -1.68
N TRP A 56 30.26 4.09 -1.81
CA TRP A 56 29.70 5.43 -1.97
C TRP A 56 29.81 6.17 -0.65
N TYR A 57 30.42 7.34 -0.61
CA TYR A 57 30.49 8.22 0.55
C TYR A 57 29.63 9.46 0.33
N ARG A 58 29.03 9.98 1.41
CA ARG A 58 28.34 11.28 1.42
C ARG A 58 29.22 12.30 2.13
N LEU A 59 29.68 13.32 1.40
CA LEU A 59 30.44 14.44 1.94
C LEU A 59 29.53 15.65 2.07
N ARG A 60 29.46 16.20 3.29
CA ARG A 60 28.87 17.52 3.54
C ARG A 60 29.88 18.43 4.21
N MET A 61 29.99 19.66 3.73
CA MET A 61 30.81 20.71 4.33
C MET A 61 29.89 21.88 4.69
N ASP A 62 29.69 22.11 5.99
CA ASP A 62 28.95 23.26 6.50
C ASP A 62 29.93 24.40 6.74
N ILE A 63 29.99 25.34 5.81
CA ILE A 63 30.95 26.44 5.75
C ILE A 63 30.37 27.65 6.50
N ASP A 64 30.81 27.87 7.73
CA ASP A 64 30.39 29.01 8.57
C ASP A 64 31.28 30.22 8.28
N THR A 65 30.79 31.09 7.40
CA THR A 65 31.50 32.33 7.01
C THR A 65 31.63 33.34 8.15
N ALA A 66 30.73 33.29 9.14
CA ALA A 66 30.79 34.18 10.30
C ALA A 66 31.87 33.72 11.30
N LYS A 67 31.97 32.40 11.54
CA LYS A 67 33.02 31.81 12.39
C LYS A 67 34.36 31.61 11.69
N SER A 68 34.39 31.73 10.36
CA SER A 68 35.57 31.41 9.55
C SER A 68 36.07 29.97 9.77
N SER A 69 35.13 29.04 9.90
CA SER A 69 35.36 27.60 10.03
C SER A 69 34.40 26.79 9.16
N ALA A 70 34.68 25.50 8.99
CA ALA A 70 33.72 24.58 8.40
C ALA A 70 33.66 23.26 9.18
N LEU A 71 32.44 22.77 9.41
CA LEU A 71 32.17 21.46 9.96
C LEU A 71 32.07 20.43 8.82
N ILE A 72 32.87 19.38 8.91
CA ILE A 72 32.96 18.33 7.89
C ILE A 72 32.19 17.10 8.35
N TRP A 73 31.33 16.62 7.46
CA TRP A 73 30.50 15.46 7.66
C TRP A 73 30.82 14.38 6.64
N ILE A 74 30.94 13.14 7.10
CA ILE A 74 31.10 11.96 6.25
C ILE A 74 30.02 10.94 6.62
N ASN A 75 29.19 10.56 5.65
CA ASN A 75 28.05 9.65 5.83
C ASN A 75 27.12 10.10 6.97
N GLY A 76 26.85 11.41 7.06
CA GLY A 76 26.00 11.98 8.11
C GLY A 76 26.65 12.11 9.48
N ARG A 77 27.93 11.71 9.66
CA ARG A 77 28.66 11.83 10.94
C ARG A 77 29.51 13.09 10.97
N LYS A 78 29.48 13.82 12.09
CA LYS A 78 30.39 14.95 12.37
C LYS A 78 31.81 14.40 12.52
N ILE A 79 32.74 14.79 11.64
CA ILE A 79 34.12 14.31 11.67
C ILE A 79 35.03 15.30 12.38
N THR A 80 35.04 16.55 11.93
CA THR A 80 35.90 17.60 12.49
C THR A 80 35.44 18.99 12.04
N GLU A 81 35.81 20.01 12.80
CA GLU A 81 35.67 21.41 12.42
C GLU A 81 37.06 22.03 12.23
N LEU A 82 37.26 22.72 11.10
CA LEU A 82 38.57 23.25 10.72
C LEU A 82 38.45 24.71 10.22
N PRO A 83 39.49 25.54 10.35
CA PRO A 83 39.50 26.90 9.80
C PRO A 83 39.40 26.91 8.26
N LEU A 84 38.76 27.96 7.72
CA LEU A 84 38.75 28.20 6.27
C LEU A 84 40.14 28.61 5.76
N LEU A 85 40.45 28.31 4.50
CA LEU A 85 41.66 28.76 3.82
C LEU A 85 41.67 30.28 3.61
N ALA A 86 40.49 30.87 3.44
CA ALA A 86 40.30 32.29 3.23
C ALA A 86 39.06 32.80 3.99
N VAL A 87 39.19 33.98 4.60
CA VAL A 87 38.05 34.67 5.22
C VAL A 87 37.18 35.25 4.11
N THR A 88 35.90 34.87 4.10
CA THR A 88 34.90 35.31 3.13
C THR A 88 33.54 35.48 3.80
N ASN A 89 32.61 36.14 3.13
CA ASN A 89 31.21 36.28 3.53
C ASN A 89 30.23 35.62 2.55
N HIS A 90 30.74 34.92 1.53
CA HIS A 90 29.95 34.24 0.50
C HIS A 90 30.74 33.06 -0.09
N ILE A 91 30.03 32.19 -0.80
CA ILE A 91 30.56 31.11 -1.65
C ILE A 91 29.89 31.27 -3.01
N ASP A 92 30.67 31.32 -4.09
CA ASP A 92 30.18 31.56 -5.46
C ASP A 92 30.65 30.51 -6.48
N GLY A 93 31.46 29.54 -6.06
CA GLY A 93 31.94 28.48 -6.94
C GLY A 93 32.17 27.15 -6.24
N VAL A 94 31.81 26.07 -6.91
CA VAL A 94 32.16 24.69 -6.55
C VAL A 94 32.94 24.06 -7.68
N ARG A 95 34.03 23.37 -7.35
CA ARG A 95 34.89 22.66 -8.30
C ARG A 95 35.10 21.23 -7.83
N ILE A 96 34.87 20.28 -8.73
CA ILE A 96 35.13 18.85 -8.49
C ILE A 96 36.14 18.38 -9.53
N GLU A 97 37.18 17.68 -9.07
CA GLU A 97 38.29 17.24 -9.91
C GLU A 97 38.66 15.79 -9.62
N ASN A 98 38.95 15.06 -10.69
CA ASN A 98 39.64 13.78 -10.64
C ASN A 98 41.06 13.98 -11.14
N ALA A 99 42.05 13.78 -10.29
CA ALA A 99 43.46 13.85 -10.65
C ALA A 99 44.05 12.49 -11.04
N ASP A 100 43.24 11.42 -10.96
CA ASP A 100 43.62 10.06 -11.34
C ASP A 100 43.26 9.75 -12.81
N SER A 101 43.96 8.78 -13.39
CA SER A 101 43.65 8.19 -14.70
C SER A 101 42.43 7.26 -14.69
N VAL A 102 42.03 6.77 -13.50
CA VAL A 102 40.87 5.89 -13.34
C VAL A 102 39.60 6.74 -13.16
N PRO A 103 38.48 6.40 -13.81
CA PRO A 103 37.21 7.07 -13.58
C PRO A 103 36.78 7.03 -12.11
N VAL A 104 36.13 8.10 -11.68
CA VAL A 104 35.45 8.24 -10.38
C VAL A 104 33.99 8.53 -10.63
N TYR A 105 33.13 8.12 -9.71
CA TYR A 105 31.71 8.41 -9.78
C TYR A 105 31.36 9.49 -8.76
N PHE A 106 30.65 10.51 -9.22
CA PHE A 106 30.02 11.53 -8.40
C PHE A 106 28.53 11.52 -8.68
N ASP A 107 27.73 11.81 -7.67
CA ASP A 107 26.31 12.11 -7.85
C ASP A 107 25.84 13.11 -6.80
N GLY A 108 24.83 13.89 -7.17
CA GLY A 108 24.29 14.98 -6.35
C GLY A 108 25.32 16.06 -6.06
N VAL A 109 25.04 17.30 -6.45
CA VAL A 109 25.79 18.46 -5.94
C VAL A 109 24.76 19.48 -5.51
N SER A 110 24.67 19.70 -4.20
CA SER A 110 23.76 20.68 -3.61
C SER A 110 24.55 21.72 -2.84
N VAL A 111 24.27 22.99 -3.13
CA VAL A 111 24.81 24.14 -2.40
C VAL A 111 23.63 24.98 -1.94
N PHE A 112 23.50 25.16 -0.64
CA PHE A 112 22.39 25.91 -0.07
C PHE A 112 22.82 26.60 1.22
N GLU A 113 22.13 27.69 1.55
CA GLU A 113 22.26 28.33 2.85
C GLU A 113 21.54 27.46 3.90
N LYS A 114 22.25 27.06 4.96
CA LYS A 114 21.63 26.44 6.13
C LYS A 114 21.05 27.54 7.00
N ILE A 115 19.72 27.62 7.02
CA ILE A 115 18.97 28.59 7.82
C ILE A 115 18.40 27.87 9.04
N LEU A 116 18.84 28.30 10.22
CA LEU A 116 18.19 27.95 11.48
C LEU A 116 17.29 29.13 11.88
N ALA A 117 15.98 28.96 11.82
CA ALA A 117 15.04 30.04 12.12
C ALA A 117 15.07 30.40 13.62
N ASP A 118 14.77 31.66 13.96
CA ASP A 118 14.71 32.11 15.37
C ASP A 118 13.64 31.34 16.18
N ASP A 119 12.61 30.83 15.49
CA ASP A 119 11.55 29.99 16.03
C ASP A 119 11.79 28.50 15.73
N TYR A 120 13.04 28.03 15.66
CA TYR A 120 13.34 26.60 15.55
C TYR A 120 12.76 25.81 16.74
N PRO A 121 12.43 24.51 16.58
CA PRO A 121 11.99 23.67 17.70
C PRO A 121 12.98 23.74 18.85
N SER A 122 12.51 23.83 20.09
CA SER A 122 13.40 23.85 21.25
C SER A 122 14.01 22.47 21.50
N ALA A 123 15.24 22.46 22.03
CA ALA A 123 15.92 21.23 22.41
C ALA A 123 15.03 20.36 23.33
N PRO A 124 15.07 19.03 23.16
CA PRO A 124 14.27 18.12 23.98
C PRO A 124 14.65 18.19 25.46
N VAL A 125 13.66 18.01 26.33
CA VAL A 125 13.86 17.86 27.78
C VAL A 125 13.48 16.44 28.21
N LYS A 126 14.49 15.58 28.35
CA LYS A 126 14.28 14.18 28.75
C LYS A 126 13.69 14.07 30.17
N PRO A 127 12.70 13.18 30.40
CA PRO A 127 12.15 12.94 31.73
C PRO A 127 13.17 12.31 32.69
N GLU A 128 12.94 12.50 34.00
CA GLU A 128 13.61 11.68 35.02
C GLU A 128 13.26 10.19 34.82
N GLY A 129 14.24 9.31 35.06
CA GLY A 129 14.06 7.86 34.88
C GLY A 129 14.05 7.38 33.42
N GLU A 130 14.32 8.23 32.43
CA GLU A 130 14.37 7.83 31.01
C GLU A 130 15.33 6.66 30.73
N SER A 131 16.48 6.61 31.43
CA SER A 131 17.47 5.55 31.26
C SER A 131 17.10 4.22 31.93
N GLU A 132 15.95 4.13 32.59
CA GLU A 132 15.57 2.92 33.32
C GLU A 132 15.25 1.77 32.37
N TYR A 133 14.63 2.04 31.23
CA TYR A 133 14.27 1.07 30.20
C TYR A 133 15.01 1.36 28.89
N THR A 134 14.97 0.41 27.97
CA THR A 134 15.34 0.64 26.57
C THR A 134 14.08 0.51 25.73
N VAL A 135 13.64 1.62 25.14
CA VAL A 135 12.38 1.74 24.40
C VAL A 135 12.67 2.05 22.94
N GLY A 136 12.45 1.07 22.06
CA GLY A 136 12.65 1.21 20.63
C GLY A 136 11.36 1.50 19.86
N MET A 137 11.44 2.33 18.84
CA MET A 137 10.31 2.70 17.98
C MET A 137 10.51 2.24 16.55
N ASN A 138 9.60 1.44 15.99
CA ASN A 138 9.62 1.15 14.55
C ASN A 138 9.24 2.38 13.74
N VAL A 139 10.03 2.74 12.73
CA VAL A 139 9.83 3.91 11.87
C VAL A 139 9.82 3.51 10.41
N CYS A 140 8.81 3.99 9.68
CA CYS A 140 8.63 3.75 8.25
C CYS A 140 9.03 4.98 7.43
N SER A 141 9.89 4.78 6.44
CA SER A 141 10.53 5.84 5.63
C SER A 141 9.84 5.97 4.25
N LEU A 142 8.59 6.46 4.23
CA LEU A 142 7.75 6.50 3.02
C LEU A 142 7.13 7.87 2.71
N TRP A 143 7.38 8.89 3.53
CA TRP A 143 6.58 10.13 3.57
C TRP A 143 7.25 11.33 2.89
N LYS A 144 8.36 11.13 2.19
CA LYS A 144 8.87 12.11 1.23
C LYS A 144 8.07 12.07 -0.08
N GLU A 145 7.31 13.13 -0.36
CA GLU A 145 6.48 13.18 -1.57
C GLU A 145 7.32 12.98 -2.85
N GLY A 146 6.83 12.13 -3.76
CA GLY A 146 7.49 11.82 -5.03
C GLY A 146 8.50 10.65 -4.98
N THR A 147 8.78 10.06 -3.81
CA THR A 147 9.66 8.88 -3.69
C THR A 147 8.90 7.56 -3.51
N HIS A 148 7.64 7.64 -3.06
CA HIS A 148 6.70 6.52 -2.92
C HIS A 148 5.28 6.97 -3.29
N TRP A 149 4.23 6.32 -2.76
CA TRP A 149 2.82 6.71 -2.95
C TRP A 149 2.46 8.06 -2.31
N GLY A 150 3.30 8.57 -1.39
CA GLY A 150 3.18 9.90 -0.80
C GLY A 150 1.94 10.11 0.07
N TRP A 151 1.68 11.37 0.43
CA TRP A 151 0.59 11.72 1.34
C TRP A 151 -0.79 11.68 0.68
N SER A 152 -0.85 11.61 -0.65
CA SER A 152 -2.11 11.52 -1.40
C SER A 152 -2.97 10.32 -0.99
N CYS A 153 -2.36 9.20 -0.58
CA CYS A 153 -3.12 8.01 -0.17
C CYS A 153 -3.77 8.16 1.21
N VAL A 154 -3.20 8.97 2.11
CA VAL A 154 -3.65 9.17 3.50
C VAL A 154 -4.49 10.43 3.66
N SER A 155 -4.21 11.49 2.90
CA SER A 155 -4.78 12.83 3.11
C SER A 155 -6.30 12.91 3.01
N ALA A 156 -6.98 11.88 2.47
CA ALA A 156 -8.44 11.82 2.48
C ALA A 156 -9.05 11.63 3.90
N TYR A 157 -8.25 11.22 4.88
CA TYR A 157 -8.70 10.79 6.21
C TYR A 157 -8.22 11.77 7.28
N GLU A 158 -9.16 12.51 7.91
CA GLU A 158 -8.82 13.50 8.95
C GLU A 158 -8.21 12.86 10.20
N ASP A 159 -8.62 11.64 10.53
CA ASP A 159 -8.14 10.92 11.70
C ASP A 159 -6.63 10.60 11.62
N ALA A 160 -6.09 10.43 10.42
CA ALA A 160 -4.67 10.17 10.19
C ALA A 160 -3.84 11.46 10.03
N GLU A 161 -4.43 12.66 10.16
CA GLU A 161 -3.68 13.92 10.02
C GLU A 161 -2.68 14.11 11.17
N PRO A 162 -1.37 14.12 10.90
CA PRO A 162 -0.35 14.27 11.94
C PRO A 162 -0.35 15.69 12.51
N VAL A 163 0.06 15.85 13.77
CA VAL A 163 0.23 17.20 14.35
C VAL A 163 1.26 18.05 13.59
N LEU A 164 2.21 17.40 12.91
CA LEU A 164 3.21 18.02 12.03
C LEU A 164 2.64 18.50 10.69
N GLY A 165 1.45 18.02 10.29
CA GLY A 165 0.93 18.12 8.92
C GLY A 165 1.47 16.99 8.04
N TYR A 166 1.23 17.07 6.73
CA TYR A 166 1.79 16.13 5.76
C TYR A 166 3.23 16.56 5.43
N TYR A 167 4.14 16.18 6.32
CA TYR A 167 5.53 16.65 6.39
C TYR A 167 6.46 16.01 5.36
N ASP A 168 7.55 16.69 5.04
CA ASP A 168 8.72 16.11 4.37
C ASP A 168 9.67 15.53 5.42
N GLU A 169 9.74 14.21 5.48
CA GLU A 169 10.63 13.46 6.39
C GLU A 169 12.13 13.65 6.07
N GLY A 170 12.46 14.18 4.89
CA GLY A 170 13.82 14.50 4.48
C GLY A 170 14.35 15.83 5.04
N VAL A 171 13.52 16.61 5.75
CA VAL A 171 13.92 17.90 6.33
C VAL A 171 14.44 17.71 7.77
N PRO A 172 15.64 18.21 8.11
CA PRO A 172 16.17 18.13 9.48
C PRO A 172 15.24 18.68 10.57
N GLU A 173 14.53 19.78 10.29
CA GLU A 173 13.56 20.36 11.24
C GLU A 173 12.37 19.43 11.52
N THR A 174 11.94 18.63 10.53
CA THR A 174 10.92 17.59 10.74
C THR A 174 11.45 16.54 11.72
N ALA A 175 12.66 16.04 11.48
CA ALA A 175 13.28 15.06 12.36
C ALA A 175 13.51 15.62 13.77
N ASP A 176 13.86 16.90 13.93
CA ASP A 176 14.00 17.54 15.25
C ASP A 176 12.69 17.62 16.02
N TRP A 177 11.55 17.79 15.34
CA TRP A 177 10.23 17.65 15.98
C TRP A 177 9.95 16.21 16.43
N GLU A 178 10.24 15.22 15.59
CA GLU A 178 10.03 13.80 15.93
C GLU A 178 10.93 13.38 17.09
N ILE A 179 12.21 13.74 17.03
CA ILE A 179 13.20 13.53 18.11
C ILE A 179 12.71 14.19 19.39
N LYS A 180 12.20 15.43 19.32
CA LYS A 180 11.67 16.13 20.47
C LYS A 180 10.55 15.32 21.13
N TYR A 181 9.56 14.89 20.35
CA TYR A 181 8.46 14.07 20.86
C TYR A 181 8.95 12.76 21.45
N MET A 182 9.90 12.08 20.82
CA MET A 182 10.42 10.81 21.32
C MET A 182 11.24 10.97 22.62
N ALA A 183 12.20 11.88 22.63
CA ALA A 183 13.07 12.12 23.79
C ALA A 183 12.27 12.60 25.01
N GLU A 184 11.31 13.50 24.81
CA GLU A 184 10.46 14.01 25.88
C GLU A 184 9.48 12.96 26.41
N HIS A 185 9.31 11.82 25.74
CA HIS A 185 8.42 10.74 26.19
C HIS A 185 9.16 9.44 26.56
N GLY A 186 10.48 9.49 26.68
CA GLY A 186 11.29 8.35 27.13
C GLY A 186 11.46 7.27 26.06
N ILE A 187 11.50 7.65 24.78
CA ILE A 187 11.85 6.75 23.68
C ILE A 187 13.34 6.93 23.35
N ASP A 188 14.10 5.84 23.40
CA ASP A 188 15.56 5.86 23.30
C ASP A 188 16.07 5.83 21.87
N PHE A 189 15.38 5.12 20.97
CA PHE A 189 15.85 4.97 19.60
C PHE A 189 14.76 4.72 18.55
N GLN A 190 15.08 5.11 17.33
CA GLN A 190 14.29 4.86 16.12
C GLN A 190 14.88 3.71 15.31
N ALA A 191 14.09 2.69 15.03
CA ALA A 191 14.42 1.60 14.11
C ALA A 191 13.88 1.93 12.72
N PHE A 192 14.70 2.52 11.85
CA PHE A 192 14.29 2.97 10.52
C PHE A 192 14.27 1.82 9.51
N CYS A 193 13.17 1.71 8.75
CA CYS A 193 13.14 0.87 7.54
C CYS A 193 14.27 1.28 6.58
N TRP A 194 15.13 0.32 6.26
CA TRP A 194 16.29 0.50 5.38
C TRP A 194 16.22 -0.45 4.18
N TYR A 195 16.21 0.16 2.99
CA TYR A 195 16.06 -0.52 1.71
C TYR A 195 17.39 -0.52 0.95
N ALA A 196 18.06 -1.67 0.90
CA ALA A 196 19.24 -1.84 0.05
C ALA A 196 18.88 -1.75 -1.44
N THR A 197 19.73 -1.09 -2.22
CA THR A 197 19.48 -0.77 -3.64
C THR A 197 20.15 -1.72 -4.63
N ALA A 198 21.10 -2.55 -4.19
CA ALA A 198 21.80 -3.51 -5.03
C ALA A 198 22.10 -4.82 -4.29
N SER A 199 22.28 -5.92 -5.04
CA SER A 199 22.50 -7.27 -4.48
C SER A 199 23.95 -7.73 -4.55
N ASP A 200 24.74 -7.19 -5.47
CA ASP A 200 26.09 -7.65 -5.83
C ASP A 200 27.00 -6.53 -6.37
N ALA A 201 26.71 -5.29 -5.96
CA ALA A 201 27.46 -4.08 -6.30
C ALA A 201 27.50 -3.12 -5.10
N PRO A 202 28.40 -2.10 -5.11
CA PRO A 202 28.45 -1.08 -4.06
C PRO A 202 27.10 -0.43 -3.81
N LEU A 203 26.69 -0.42 -2.55
CA LEU A 203 25.42 0.15 -2.12
C LEU A 203 25.46 1.68 -2.14
N LYS A 204 24.32 2.27 -2.47
CA LYS A 204 24.07 3.71 -2.41
C LYS A 204 22.68 3.96 -1.85
N ALA A 205 22.49 5.09 -1.17
CA ALA A 205 21.19 5.53 -0.69
C ALA A 205 20.14 5.52 -1.83
N GLY A 206 18.99 4.91 -1.56
CA GLY A 206 17.85 4.88 -2.46
C GLY A 206 16.84 6.01 -2.21
N PRO A 207 15.75 6.08 -2.98
CA PRO A 207 14.74 7.14 -2.85
C PRO A 207 14.05 7.16 -1.47
N LEU A 208 14.01 6.04 -0.76
CA LEU A 208 13.40 5.90 0.58
C LEU A 208 14.38 6.13 1.75
N ALA A 209 15.61 6.59 1.47
CA ALA A 209 16.61 6.79 2.52
C ALA A 209 16.47 8.14 3.25
N ALA A 210 15.67 9.08 2.72
CA ALA A 210 15.67 10.48 3.13
C ALA A 210 15.37 10.71 4.61
N HIS A 211 14.47 9.92 5.22
CA HIS A 211 14.12 10.08 6.64
C HIS A 211 15.34 9.96 7.55
N LEU A 212 16.12 8.89 7.38
CA LEU A 212 17.35 8.69 8.14
C LEU A 212 18.50 9.57 7.61
N HIS A 213 18.72 9.57 6.31
CA HIS A 213 19.94 10.12 5.69
C HIS A 213 19.93 11.64 5.53
N ASP A 214 18.78 12.25 5.27
CA ASP A 214 18.65 13.68 5.02
C ASP A 214 18.04 14.40 6.23
N GLY A 215 17.00 13.81 6.84
CA GLY A 215 16.35 14.31 8.04
C GLY A 215 17.19 14.06 9.29
N TYR A 216 17.09 12.86 9.86
CA TYR A 216 17.66 12.51 11.16
C TYR A 216 19.18 12.76 11.24
N MET A 217 19.97 12.27 10.27
CA MET A 217 21.44 12.36 10.35
C MET A 217 21.97 13.80 10.41
N TYR A 218 21.20 14.78 9.94
CA TYR A 218 21.57 16.20 9.92
C TYR A 218 20.72 17.07 10.86
N ALA A 219 19.85 16.46 11.68
CA ALA A 219 19.04 17.13 12.68
C ALA A 219 19.90 17.64 13.85
N GLU A 220 19.53 18.79 14.42
CA GLU A 220 20.28 19.46 15.49
C GLU A 220 20.29 18.62 16.79
N TYR A 221 19.20 17.90 17.06
CA TYR A 221 18.97 17.09 18.26
C TYR A 221 19.18 15.59 18.03
N SER A 222 19.78 15.19 16.90
CA SER A 222 20.00 13.76 16.56
C SER A 222 20.84 12.97 17.56
N ASP A 223 21.52 13.63 18.49
CA ASP A 223 22.25 12.98 19.58
C ASP A 223 21.34 12.56 20.77
N ASP A 224 20.10 13.08 20.86
CA ASP A 224 19.17 12.85 21.98
C ASP A 224 18.38 11.53 21.89
N VAL A 225 18.11 11.06 20.67
CA VAL A 225 17.43 9.79 20.36
C VAL A 225 18.31 9.03 19.38
N LYS A 226 18.70 7.79 19.71
CA LYS A 226 19.57 6.95 18.88
C LYS A 226 18.80 6.39 17.66
N TYR A 227 19.49 5.65 16.80
CA TYR A 227 18.84 4.94 15.71
C TYR A 227 19.41 3.54 15.49
N CYS A 228 18.61 2.63 14.94
CA CYS A 228 19.10 1.41 14.30
C CYS A 228 18.36 1.19 12.98
N LEU A 229 18.67 0.09 12.31
CA LEU A 229 18.05 -0.26 11.02
C LEU A 229 17.08 -1.41 11.19
N ILE A 230 15.95 -1.32 10.49
CA ILE A 230 15.14 -2.45 10.06
C ILE A 230 15.51 -2.74 8.62
N TRP A 231 16.36 -3.75 8.40
CA TRP A 231 16.72 -4.14 7.04
C TRP A 231 15.56 -4.88 6.36
N GLU A 232 14.97 -4.21 5.36
CA GLU A 232 13.78 -4.62 4.60
C GLU A 232 14.07 -5.73 3.59
N CYS A 233 14.57 -6.89 4.03
CA CYS A 233 14.87 -8.04 3.17
C CYS A 233 13.66 -8.56 2.39
N GLN A 234 12.44 -8.35 2.90
CA GLN A 234 11.22 -8.71 2.19
C GLN A 234 11.06 -7.90 0.89
N ASN A 235 11.36 -6.60 0.96
CA ASN A 235 10.98 -5.62 -0.06
C ASN A 235 12.17 -5.00 -0.81
N ALA A 236 13.39 -5.15 -0.29
CA ALA A 236 14.62 -4.55 -0.83
C ALA A 236 15.57 -5.59 -1.44
N ALA A 237 16.68 -5.10 -2.01
CA ALA A 237 17.77 -5.97 -2.43
C ALA A 237 18.41 -6.69 -1.23
N ARG A 238 19.02 -7.84 -1.50
CA ARG A 238 19.75 -8.66 -0.51
C ARG A 238 21.05 -9.15 -1.14
N PRO A 239 22.08 -9.47 -0.37
CA PRO A 239 23.29 -10.07 -0.91
C PRO A 239 22.95 -11.32 -1.72
N SER A 240 23.40 -11.38 -2.98
CA SER A 240 23.17 -12.54 -3.84
C SER A 240 23.93 -13.79 -3.38
N ASN A 241 24.96 -13.61 -2.56
CA ASN A 241 25.77 -14.66 -1.94
C ASN A 241 26.66 -14.05 -0.84
N PHE A 242 27.44 -14.90 -0.16
CA PHE A 242 28.35 -14.49 0.90
C PHE A 242 29.42 -13.47 0.46
N ASN A 243 29.93 -13.53 -0.77
CA ASN A 243 30.92 -12.55 -1.23
C ASN A 243 30.26 -11.18 -1.39
N SER A 244 29.05 -11.10 -1.95
CA SER A 244 28.31 -9.84 -2.02
C SER A 244 28.04 -9.25 -0.63
N TRP A 245 27.72 -10.09 0.35
CA TRP A 245 27.59 -9.68 1.75
C TRP A 245 28.89 -9.10 2.29
N ARG A 246 30.00 -9.85 2.16
CA ARG A 246 31.35 -9.46 2.61
C ARG A 246 31.85 -8.18 1.96
N ASP A 247 31.67 -8.05 0.65
CA ASP A 247 32.35 -7.04 -0.16
C ASP A 247 31.56 -5.73 -0.26
N TYR A 248 30.22 -5.77 -0.11
CA TYR A 248 29.37 -4.60 -0.32
C TYR A 248 28.47 -4.24 0.87
N PHE A 249 27.82 -5.23 1.49
CA PHE A 249 26.87 -4.94 2.57
C PHE A 249 27.60 -4.64 3.88
N VAL A 250 28.53 -5.50 4.31
CA VAL A 250 29.24 -5.30 5.58
C VAL A 250 30.02 -3.99 5.62
N PRO A 251 30.84 -3.62 4.60
CA PRO A 251 31.56 -2.35 4.65
C PRO A 251 30.62 -1.15 4.67
N TYR A 252 29.48 -1.23 3.96
CA TYR A 252 28.45 -0.18 3.99
C TYR A 252 27.81 -0.05 5.38
N LEU A 253 27.40 -1.16 5.99
CA LEU A 253 26.81 -1.16 7.34
C LEU A 253 27.77 -0.57 8.39
N LEU A 254 29.06 -0.93 8.32
CA LEU A 254 30.07 -0.42 9.23
C LEU A 254 30.33 1.08 9.04
N GLU A 255 30.55 1.52 7.79
CA GLU A 255 30.97 2.90 7.48
C GLU A 255 29.83 3.92 7.58
N TYR A 256 28.59 3.54 7.29
CA TYR A 256 27.45 4.45 7.37
C TYR A 256 26.82 4.49 8.74
N TYR A 257 26.75 3.35 9.43
CA TYR A 257 25.85 3.21 10.57
C TYR A 257 26.58 2.79 11.84
N ILE A 258 27.25 1.64 11.87
CA ILE A 258 27.77 1.08 13.14
C ILE A 258 28.89 1.94 13.75
N LYS A 259 29.68 2.64 12.92
CA LYS A 259 30.68 3.60 13.41
C LYS A 259 30.10 4.97 13.81
N ASP A 260 28.79 5.18 13.68
CA ASP A 260 28.11 6.36 14.19
C ASP A 260 27.78 6.17 15.68
N SER A 261 28.19 7.09 16.54
CA SER A 261 27.87 7.04 17.97
C SER A 261 26.38 7.20 18.28
N ARG A 262 25.59 7.60 17.28
CA ARG A 262 24.12 7.65 17.36
C ARG A 262 23.47 6.31 17.01
N HIS A 263 24.22 5.34 16.49
CA HIS A 263 23.68 3.99 16.29
C HIS A 263 23.39 3.33 17.64
N MET A 264 22.30 2.58 17.74
CA MET A 264 21.86 1.96 18.97
C MET A 264 22.79 0.80 19.34
N VAL A 265 23.29 0.86 20.57
CA VAL A 265 24.18 -0.13 21.16
C VAL A 265 23.63 -0.48 22.55
N ILE A 266 23.30 -1.75 22.78
CA ILE A 266 22.85 -2.26 24.09
C ILE A 266 23.91 -3.23 24.58
N ASP A 267 24.38 -3.07 25.82
CA ASP A 267 25.46 -3.89 26.39
C ASP A 267 26.68 -4.03 25.46
N ASN A 268 27.13 -2.90 24.89
CA ASN A 268 28.26 -2.82 23.96
C ASN A 268 28.09 -3.68 22.68
N GLN A 269 26.85 -3.95 22.27
CA GLN A 269 26.50 -4.68 21.03
C GLN A 269 25.58 -3.82 20.15
N PRO A 270 25.97 -3.51 18.89
CA PRO A 270 25.11 -2.81 17.94
C PRO A 270 23.86 -3.61 17.59
N VAL A 271 22.74 -2.92 17.38
CA VAL A 271 21.43 -3.55 17.09
C VAL A 271 21.14 -3.51 15.60
N LEU A 272 20.77 -4.67 15.02
CA LEU A 272 20.27 -4.76 13.65
C LEU A 272 18.95 -5.54 13.60
N CYS A 273 17.87 -4.87 13.20
CA CYS A 273 16.59 -5.50 12.93
C CYS A 273 16.51 -5.96 11.48
N VAL A 274 15.79 -7.05 11.21
CA VAL A 274 15.59 -7.60 9.86
C VAL A 274 14.13 -7.95 9.64
N PHE A 275 13.51 -7.32 8.65
CA PHE A 275 12.18 -7.67 8.17
C PHE A 275 12.29 -8.60 6.95
N GLY A 276 11.67 -9.77 7.00
CA GLY A 276 11.72 -10.75 5.91
C GLY A 276 12.92 -11.72 5.95
N ALA A 277 13.27 -12.24 7.13
CA ALA A 277 14.34 -13.22 7.31
C ALA A 277 14.20 -14.48 6.42
N GLY A 278 12.96 -14.92 6.14
CA GLY A 278 12.69 -16.02 5.22
C GLY A 278 13.21 -15.74 3.81
N ARG A 279 12.97 -14.52 3.29
CA ARG A 279 13.43 -14.11 1.96
C ARG A 279 14.95 -13.97 1.88
N LEU A 280 15.57 -13.52 2.97
CA LEU A 280 17.02 -13.49 3.10
C LEU A 280 17.61 -14.92 3.03
N SER A 281 17.02 -15.86 3.79
CA SER A 281 17.42 -17.26 3.79
C SER A 281 17.28 -17.92 2.42
N GLU A 282 16.15 -17.71 1.73
CA GLU A 282 15.94 -18.19 0.37
C GLU A 282 17.04 -17.70 -0.59
N THR A 283 17.35 -16.41 -0.54
CA THR A 283 18.35 -15.78 -1.44
C THR A 283 19.76 -16.30 -1.18
N LEU A 284 20.12 -16.48 0.10
CA LEU A 284 21.45 -16.97 0.49
C LEU A 284 21.59 -18.50 0.42
N GLY A 285 20.51 -19.23 0.11
CA GLY A 285 20.52 -20.69 -0.02
C GLY A 285 20.44 -21.43 1.32
N GLY A 286 19.74 -20.88 2.32
CA GLY A 286 19.37 -21.54 3.56
C GLY A 286 19.95 -20.92 4.84
N GLU A 287 19.43 -21.40 5.98
CA GLU A 287 19.70 -20.85 7.33
C GLU A 287 21.20 -20.76 7.66
N ALA A 288 21.96 -21.80 7.33
CA ALA A 288 23.39 -21.87 7.62
C ALA A 288 24.20 -20.76 6.91
N ASN A 289 23.76 -20.34 5.73
CA ASN A 289 24.42 -19.25 4.99
C ASN A 289 24.04 -17.87 5.54
N VAL A 290 22.82 -17.71 6.08
CA VAL A 290 22.45 -16.50 6.84
C VAL A 290 23.33 -16.38 8.09
N LYS A 291 23.42 -17.47 8.87
CA LYS A 291 24.28 -17.50 10.06
C LYS A 291 25.73 -17.16 9.74
N LYS A 292 26.28 -17.75 8.67
CA LYS A 292 27.64 -17.43 8.21
C LYS A 292 27.82 -15.92 7.89
N CYS A 293 26.80 -15.27 7.33
CA CYS A 293 26.85 -13.83 7.07
C CYS A 293 26.84 -13.03 8.36
N PHE A 294 25.96 -13.37 9.31
CA PHE A 294 25.88 -12.70 10.61
C PHE A 294 27.14 -12.90 11.45
N ASP A 295 27.68 -14.12 11.51
CA ASP A 295 28.95 -14.42 12.18
C ASP A 295 30.08 -13.57 11.60
N TYR A 296 30.11 -13.37 10.28
CA TYR A 296 31.13 -12.54 9.63
C TYR A 296 31.00 -11.04 10.01
N LEU A 297 29.78 -10.48 10.04
CA LEU A 297 29.58 -9.10 10.48
C LEU A 297 29.95 -8.94 11.96
N GLU A 298 29.61 -9.91 12.80
CA GLU A 298 29.95 -9.93 14.22
C GLU A 298 31.47 -9.91 14.45
N ASP A 299 32.22 -10.68 13.67
CA ASP A 299 33.69 -10.66 13.68
C ASP A 299 34.26 -9.31 13.23
N GLU A 300 33.64 -8.63 12.26
CA GLU A 300 34.09 -7.29 11.84
C GLU A 300 33.78 -6.21 12.89
N VAL A 301 32.63 -6.25 13.57
CA VAL A 301 32.34 -5.27 14.64
C VAL A 301 33.20 -5.49 15.88
N ARG A 302 33.60 -6.73 16.19
CA ARG A 302 34.56 -7.01 17.26
C ARG A 302 35.91 -6.32 17.04
N LYS A 303 36.34 -6.18 15.79
CA LYS A 303 37.56 -5.43 15.46
C LYS A 303 37.43 -3.93 15.73
N LEU A 304 36.20 -3.42 15.82
CA LEU A 304 35.89 -2.03 16.20
C LEU A 304 35.77 -1.85 17.73
N GLY A 305 35.85 -2.93 18.52
CA GLY A 305 35.78 -2.89 19.99
C GLY A 305 34.42 -3.23 20.61
N PHE A 306 33.44 -3.64 19.79
CA PHE A 306 32.16 -4.15 20.28
C PHE A 306 32.26 -5.61 20.72
N ASP A 307 31.37 -6.06 21.61
CA ASP A 307 31.40 -7.44 22.13
C ASP A 307 30.75 -8.48 21.18
N GLY A 308 29.89 -7.99 20.28
CA GLY A 308 29.10 -8.78 19.34
C GLY A 308 28.05 -7.92 18.65
N MET A 309 26.96 -8.54 18.24
CA MET A 309 25.79 -7.91 17.62
C MET A 309 24.53 -8.41 18.31
N ILE A 310 23.48 -7.59 18.29
CA ILE A 310 22.11 -8.03 18.61
C ILE A 310 21.31 -8.04 17.31
N TYR A 311 20.96 -9.23 16.83
CA TYR A 311 20.14 -9.43 15.65
C TYR A 311 18.68 -9.70 16.03
N LEU A 312 17.78 -8.82 15.59
CA LEU A 312 16.34 -8.93 15.84
C LEU A 312 15.60 -9.27 14.54
N SER A 313 14.81 -10.34 14.53
CA SER A 313 13.91 -10.64 13.41
C SER A 313 12.53 -10.05 13.64
N CYS A 314 12.00 -9.28 12.68
CA CYS A 314 10.61 -8.87 12.71
C CYS A 314 9.71 -10.09 12.42
N GLY A 315 8.82 -10.43 13.34
CA GLY A 315 7.97 -11.62 13.30
C GLY A 315 7.93 -12.35 14.64
N SER A 316 7.50 -13.62 14.62
CA SER A 316 7.44 -14.48 15.81
C SER A 316 8.66 -15.38 15.93
N ALA A 317 9.01 -15.72 17.17
CA ALA A 317 10.14 -16.60 17.49
C ALA A 317 9.98 -17.99 16.84
N SER A 318 11.07 -18.51 16.30
CA SER A 318 11.11 -19.86 15.74
C SER A 318 12.50 -20.47 15.77
N ASP A 319 12.57 -21.80 15.78
CA ASP A 319 13.83 -22.55 15.73
C ASP A 319 14.63 -22.24 14.46
N SER A 320 13.94 -21.89 13.36
CA SER A 320 14.55 -21.51 12.09
C SER A 320 15.31 -20.19 12.22
N LEU A 321 14.70 -19.17 12.82
CA LEU A 321 15.34 -17.88 13.08
C LEU A 321 16.54 -18.02 14.03
N ALA A 322 16.41 -18.81 15.09
CA ALA A 322 17.52 -19.09 16.00
C ALA A 322 18.71 -19.75 15.27
N LYS A 323 18.45 -20.70 14.34
CA LYS A 323 19.50 -21.32 13.52
C LYS A 323 20.16 -20.36 12.52
N MET A 324 19.43 -19.35 12.06
CA MET A 324 19.98 -18.27 11.24
C MET A 324 20.91 -17.33 12.03
N GLY A 325 20.91 -17.40 13.36
CA GLY A 325 21.74 -16.55 14.22
C GLY A 325 21.05 -15.28 14.72
N PHE A 326 19.71 -15.22 14.70
CA PHE A 326 18.97 -14.15 15.37
C PHE A 326 18.94 -14.38 16.89
N ASP A 327 19.14 -13.32 17.67
CA ASP A 327 19.11 -13.35 19.14
C ASP A 327 17.69 -13.27 19.69
N ALA A 328 16.82 -12.52 19.02
CA ALA A 328 15.40 -12.48 19.33
C ALA A 328 14.52 -12.17 18.13
N SER A 329 13.23 -12.29 18.37
CA SER A 329 12.17 -11.82 17.49
C SER A 329 11.35 -10.73 18.17
N TYR A 330 10.69 -9.90 17.38
CA TYR A 330 9.67 -8.96 17.85
C TYR A 330 8.65 -8.72 16.74
N ALA A 331 7.40 -8.42 17.08
CA ALA A 331 6.38 -8.18 16.06
C ALA A 331 6.54 -6.77 15.47
N TYR A 332 6.41 -6.63 14.15
CA TYR A 332 6.26 -5.29 13.56
C TYR A 332 4.90 -4.68 13.92
N ASN A 333 3.83 -5.48 13.90
CA ASN A 333 2.50 -5.24 14.48
C ASN A 333 1.75 -6.58 14.67
N TRP A 334 0.60 -6.58 15.36
CA TRP A 334 -0.24 -7.79 15.56
C TRP A 334 -1.48 -7.84 14.65
N GLY A 335 -1.47 -7.13 13.53
CA GLY A 335 -2.56 -7.09 12.54
C GLY A 335 -3.81 -6.34 13.01
N THR A 336 -4.93 -6.59 12.34
CA THR A 336 -6.20 -5.86 12.53
C THR A 336 -6.76 -5.97 13.94
N SER A 337 -6.69 -7.15 14.56
CA SER A 337 -7.08 -7.38 15.96
C SER A 337 -6.05 -6.87 16.98
N GLY A 338 -4.91 -6.33 16.51
CA GLY A 338 -3.90 -5.70 17.37
C GLY A 338 -4.40 -4.47 18.12
N CYS A 339 -5.61 -4.00 17.84
CA CYS A 339 -6.30 -2.98 18.66
C CYS A 339 -6.79 -3.50 20.03
N GLU A 340 -6.79 -4.82 20.25
CA GLU A 340 -7.25 -5.44 21.50
C GLU A 340 -6.06 -5.79 22.41
N VAL A 341 -6.18 -5.50 23.71
CA VAL A 341 -5.15 -5.85 24.72
C VAL A 341 -4.79 -7.33 24.69
N ASN A 342 -5.79 -8.20 24.69
CA ASN A 342 -5.58 -9.65 24.72
C ASN A 342 -4.91 -10.18 23.46
N THR A 343 -5.12 -9.57 22.29
CA THR A 343 -4.44 -9.97 21.05
C THR A 343 -2.93 -9.70 21.16
N ASN A 344 -2.54 -8.54 21.69
CA ASN A 344 -1.13 -8.22 21.92
C ASN A 344 -0.49 -9.19 22.92
N ILE A 345 -1.14 -9.38 24.08
CA ILE A 345 -0.66 -10.31 25.13
C ILE A 345 -0.50 -11.73 24.56
N ASN A 346 -1.52 -12.24 23.87
CA ASN A 346 -1.49 -13.59 23.30
C ASN A 346 -0.44 -13.72 22.20
N GLY A 347 -0.28 -12.71 21.34
CA GLY A 347 0.76 -12.68 20.32
C GLY A 347 2.15 -12.80 20.92
N ILE A 348 2.44 -11.97 21.92
CA ILE A 348 3.72 -12.00 22.67
C ILE A 348 3.93 -13.36 23.34
N LEU A 349 2.94 -13.88 24.06
CA LEU A 349 3.06 -15.16 24.77
C LEU A 349 3.19 -16.36 23.82
N ASN A 350 2.50 -16.33 22.68
CA ASN A 350 2.61 -17.37 21.65
C ASN A 350 4.00 -17.38 21.01
N SER A 351 4.57 -16.21 20.73
CA SER A 351 5.96 -16.10 20.29
C SER A 351 6.92 -16.62 21.36
N ALA A 352 6.78 -16.13 22.59
CA ALA A 352 7.62 -16.54 23.74
C ALA A 352 7.45 -18.01 24.16
N ALA A 353 6.47 -18.73 23.61
CA ALA A 353 6.32 -20.18 23.81
C ALA A 353 7.47 -20.96 23.15
N ASN A 354 8.05 -20.43 22.06
CA ASN A 354 9.28 -20.96 21.50
C ASN A 354 10.46 -20.58 22.44
N LYS A 355 11.23 -21.58 22.88
CA LYS A 355 12.34 -21.40 23.83
C LYS A 355 13.72 -21.36 23.19
N SER A 356 13.80 -21.45 21.86
CA SER A 356 15.07 -21.40 21.12
C SER A 356 15.63 -19.98 20.99
N MET A 357 14.79 -18.96 21.14
CA MET A 357 15.18 -17.55 21.11
C MET A 357 14.22 -16.70 21.94
N TYR A 358 14.65 -15.49 22.31
CA TYR A 358 13.83 -14.56 23.07
C TYR A 358 12.78 -13.85 22.18
N THR A 359 11.73 -13.31 22.80
CA THR A 359 10.78 -12.39 22.15
C THR A 359 10.84 -11.06 22.88
N VAL A 360 11.32 -10.02 22.20
CA VAL A 360 11.22 -8.64 22.70
C VAL A 360 9.75 -8.25 22.60
N PRO A 361 9.11 -7.81 23.70
CA PRO A 361 7.68 -7.51 23.69
C PRO A 361 7.41 -6.30 22.80
N THR A 362 6.32 -6.36 22.02
CA THR A 362 5.87 -5.25 21.19
C THR A 362 4.36 -5.06 21.34
N ILE A 363 3.95 -3.82 21.64
CA ILE A 363 2.54 -3.44 21.63
C ILE A 363 2.27 -2.66 20.33
N SER A 364 1.26 -3.12 19.59
CA SER A 364 0.70 -2.43 18.43
C SER A 364 -0.65 -1.83 18.77
N VAL A 365 -1.06 -0.79 18.04
CA VAL A 365 -2.35 -0.11 18.25
C VAL A 365 -3.45 -0.61 17.31
N GLY A 366 -3.17 -1.58 16.44
CA GLY A 366 -4.09 -2.07 15.41
C GLY A 366 -3.55 -1.87 14.00
N PHE A 367 -4.45 -1.93 13.02
CA PHE A 367 -4.12 -1.90 11.58
C PHE A 367 -5.27 -1.24 10.81
N ASN A 368 -5.48 0.07 11.01
CA ASN A 368 -6.52 0.83 10.30
C ASN A 368 -6.12 1.11 8.83
N SER A 369 -6.10 0.07 8.02
CA SER A 369 -5.59 0.11 6.64
C SER A 369 -6.50 0.75 5.61
N ILE A 370 -7.35 1.71 6.00
CA ILE A 370 -8.23 2.41 5.06
C ILE A 370 -7.47 3.07 3.90
N PRO A 371 -6.24 3.64 4.08
CA PRO A 371 -5.51 4.25 2.97
C PRO A 371 -5.00 3.27 1.91
N TRP A 372 -4.55 2.08 2.32
CA TRP A 372 -3.99 1.08 1.39
C TRP A 372 -5.00 0.04 0.93
N HIS A 373 -5.87 -0.44 1.82
CA HIS A 373 -6.76 -1.56 1.56
C HIS A 373 -8.23 -1.16 1.40
N GLY A 374 -8.57 0.12 1.64
CA GLY A 374 -9.96 0.58 1.50
C GLY A 374 -10.91 0.06 2.58
N ILE A 375 -10.37 -0.48 3.68
CA ILE A 375 -11.15 -1.01 4.82
C ILE A 375 -10.66 -0.37 6.10
N ARG A 376 -11.60 0.15 6.89
CA ARG A 376 -11.35 0.77 8.19
C ARG A 376 -11.42 -0.27 9.30
N TYR A 377 -10.42 -0.27 10.16
CA TYR A 377 -10.37 -1.07 11.38
C TYR A 377 -10.18 -0.14 12.60
N PRO A 378 -10.65 -0.55 13.80
CA PRO A 378 -10.42 0.25 15.00
C PRO A 378 -8.94 0.30 15.38
N MET A 379 -8.57 1.37 16.09
CA MET A 379 -7.30 1.50 16.80
C MET A 379 -7.53 1.33 18.31
N MET A 380 -6.51 0.87 19.03
CA MET A 380 -6.55 0.64 20.48
C MET A 380 -6.84 1.95 21.23
N THR A 381 -7.60 1.90 22.32
CA THR A 381 -7.79 3.10 23.15
C THR A 381 -6.51 3.43 23.94
N VAL A 382 -6.34 4.68 24.36
CA VAL A 382 -5.18 5.08 25.20
C VAL A 382 -5.16 4.31 26.53
N GLU A 383 -6.33 4.02 27.12
CA GLU A 383 -6.47 3.26 28.35
C GLU A 383 -6.05 1.79 28.18
N ASP A 384 -6.46 1.17 27.08
CA ASP A 384 -6.07 -0.20 26.73
C ASP A 384 -4.57 -0.27 26.40
N TYR A 385 -4.04 0.73 25.71
CA TYR A 385 -2.61 0.85 25.42
C TYR A 385 -1.78 0.91 26.71
N LYS A 386 -2.22 1.72 27.68
CA LYS A 386 -1.63 1.75 29.02
C LYS A 386 -1.70 0.39 29.71
N THR A 387 -2.84 -0.28 29.64
CA THR A 387 -3.04 -1.61 30.25
C THR A 387 -2.06 -2.63 29.67
N ALA A 388 -1.90 -2.65 28.34
CA ALA A 388 -0.97 -3.55 27.66
C ALA A 388 0.50 -3.27 28.06
N HIS A 389 0.90 -1.99 28.14
CA HIS A 389 2.25 -1.61 28.54
C HIS A 389 2.55 -1.87 30.02
N LEU A 390 1.58 -1.68 30.92
CA LEU A 390 1.71 -2.09 32.33
C LEU A 390 1.91 -3.60 32.46
N TRP A 391 1.17 -4.40 31.68
CA TRP A 391 1.40 -5.85 31.64
C TRP A 391 2.80 -6.22 31.15
N VAL A 392 3.30 -5.55 30.10
CA VAL A 392 4.69 -5.77 29.62
C VAL A 392 5.69 -5.49 30.73
N ARG A 393 5.56 -4.34 31.40
CA ARG A 393 6.49 -3.89 32.45
C ARG A 393 6.43 -4.74 33.71
N ASP A 394 5.23 -5.03 34.20
CA ASP A 394 5.01 -5.60 35.53
C ASP A 394 4.97 -7.13 35.52
N GLU A 395 4.64 -7.75 34.38
CA GLU A 395 4.50 -9.20 34.27
C GLU A 395 5.47 -9.84 33.26
N TYR A 396 5.53 -9.34 32.03
CA TYR A 396 6.30 -10.00 30.97
C TYR A 396 7.81 -9.88 31.18
N LEU A 397 8.34 -8.66 31.28
CA LEU A 397 9.77 -8.41 31.43
C LEU A 397 10.35 -9.08 32.71
N PRO A 398 9.70 -9.02 33.89
CA PRO A 398 10.19 -9.71 35.09
C PRO A 398 10.27 -11.24 34.95
N LYS A 399 9.43 -11.84 34.10
CA LYS A 399 9.27 -13.29 33.99
C LYS A 399 10.08 -13.92 32.86
N TYR A 400 10.22 -13.23 31.72
CA TYR A 400 10.74 -13.83 30.49
C TYR A 400 12.12 -13.30 30.08
N ALA A 401 12.51 -12.09 30.50
CA ALA A 401 13.82 -11.53 30.16
C ALA A 401 14.94 -12.08 31.06
N ASP A 402 16.10 -12.37 30.46
CA ASP A 402 17.31 -12.66 31.23
C ASP A 402 17.75 -11.43 32.03
N LYS A 403 17.93 -11.62 33.34
CA LYS A 403 18.30 -10.53 34.26
C LYS A 403 19.74 -10.10 34.10
N ASN A 404 19.98 -8.78 34.10
CA ASN A 404 21.29 -8.15 33.93
C ASN A 404 21.97 -8.40 32.57
N GLY A 405 21.18 -8.53 31.51
CA GLY A 405 21.68 -8.51 30.13
C GLY A 405 20.74 -7.70 29.24
N TRP A 406 21.05 -7.65 27.94
CA TRP A 406 20.39 -6.78 26.96
C TRP A 406 18.87 -6.96 26.83
N GLN A 407 18.34 -8.11 27.26
CA GLN A 407 16.90 -8.39 27.27
C GLN A 407 16.18 -7.67 28.41
N ASP A 408 16.88 -7.40 29.52
CA ASP A 408 16.29 -6.82 30.72
C ASP A 408 15.84 -5.39 30.38
N LYS A 409 14.54 -5.13 30.58
CA LYS A 409 13.94 -3.82 30.35
C LYS A 409 13.95 -3.31 28.89
N PHE A 410 14.13 -4.19 27.90
CA PHE A 410 14.01 -3.83 26.48
C PHE A 410 12.60 -4.08 25.94
N VAL A 411 12.00 -3.07 25.30
CA VAL A 411 10.69 -3.12 24.64
C VAL A 411 10.74 -2.44 23.26
N MET A 412 9.93 -2.93 22.32
CA MET A 412 9.71 -2.30 21.01
C MET A 412 8.28 -1.76 20.90
N LEU A 413 8.08 -0.71 20.11
CA LEU A 413 6.81 -0.04 19.86
C LEU A 413 6.42 -0.12 18.38
N SER A 414 5.12 -0.27 18.12
CA SER A 414 4.54 -0.42 16.79
C SER A 414 3.44 0.61 16.55
N THR A 415 3.60 1.53 15.61
CA THR A 415 4.82 2.05 14.98
C THR A 415 4.76 3.59 15.07
N TRP A 416 5.80 4.31 14.67
CA TRP A 416 5.77 5.77 14.70
C TRP A 416 4.77 6.35 13.70
N ASN A 417 4.92 6.01 12.42
CA ASN A 417 4.35 6.75 11.30
C ASN A 417 3.86 5.86 10.15
N GLU A 418 3.49 4.60 10.40
CA GLU A 418 2.94 3.73 9.35
C GLU A 418 1.45 4.07 9.07
N TYR A 419 1.21 5.26 8.49
CA TYR A 419 -0.14 5.81 8.29
C TYR A 419 -0.99 5.00 7.31
N GLY A 420 -0.38 4.47 6.25
CA GLY A 420 -1.16 3.77 5.24
C GLY A 420 -1.68 2.40 5.71
N GLU A 421 -0.97 1.81 6.67
CA GLU A 421 -1.32 0.58 7.37
C GLU A 421 -2.24 0.85 8.58
N GLY A 422 -2.22 2.10 9.07
CA GLY A 422 -3.01 2.56 10.21
C GLY A 422 -2.51 2.01 11.53
N THR A 423 -1.18 1.86 11.67
CA THR A 423 -0.52 1.34 12.87
C THR A 423 0.46 2.37 13.44
N TYR A 424 0.04 3.62 13.55
CA TYR A 424 0.88 4.75 13.96
C TYR A 424 0.55 5.24 15.38
N ILE A 425 1.57 5.72 16.10
CA ILE A 425 1.44 6.37 17.40
C ILE A 425 1.95 7.82 17.39
N MET A 426 2.50 8.32 16.28
CA MET A 426 2.75 9.76 16.12
C MET A 426 1.44 10.50 16.41
N PRO A 427 1.47 11.58 17.22
CA PRO A 427 0.27 12.32 17.56
C PRO A 427 -0.50 12.78 16.31
N SER A 428 -1.79 12.46 16.29
CA SER A 428 -2.72 12.78 15.21
C SER A 428 -4.11 13.10 15.77
N ALA A 429 -5.01 13.58 14.92
CA ALA A 429 -6.39 13.85 15.33
C ALA A 429 -7.15 12.57 15.75
N GLY A 430 -6.84 11.42 15.16
CA GLY A 430 -7.58 10.17 15.31
C GLY A 430 -7.14 9.25 16.44
N ASN A 431 -5.94 9.45 17.00
CA ASN A 431 -5.35 8.56 18.01
C ASN A 431 -5.26 9.18 19.42
N GLY A 432 -6.00 10.26 19.68
CA GLY A 432 -6.01 10.93 20.98
C GLY A 432 -4.84 11.90 21.19
N GLY A 433 -4.23 12.39 20.10
CA GLY A 433 -3.08 13.30 20.17
C GLY A 433 -1.87 12.64 20.81
N PHE A 434 -1.32 13.26 21.86
CA PHE A 434 -0.14 12.75 22.57
C PHE A 434 -0.43 11.59 23.53
N GLY A 435 -1.69 11.14 23.66
CA GLY A 435 -2.09 10.16 24.68
C GLY A 435 -1.28 8.86 24.68
N TYR A 436 -0.89 8.32 23.52
CA TYR A 436 -0.01 7.15 23.48
C TYR A 436 1.41 7.44 23.97
N LEU A 437 1.98 8.60 23.63
CA LEU A 437 3.31 8.99 24.08
C LEU A 437 3.31 9.29 25.59
N ASP A 438 2.26 9.92 26.11
CA ASP A 438 2.04 10.14 27.54
C ASP A 438 1.99 8.82 28.33
N VAL A 439 1.44 7.76 27.72
CA VAL A 439 1.48 6.40 28.29
C VAL A 439 2.91 5.87 28.36
N ILE A 440 3.70 6.00 27.29
CA ILE A 440 5.11 5.55 27.29
C ILE A 440 5.90 6.28 28.37
N ARG A 441 5.79 7.62 28.43
CA ARG A 441 6.40 8.46 29.46
C ARG A 441 6.03 7.96 30.86
N SER A 442 4.75 7.70 31.11
CA SER A 442 4.25 7.26 32.42
C SER A 442 4.67 5.85 32.82
N VAL A 443 4.85 4.94 31.87
CA VAL A 443 5.11 3.52 32.17
C VAL A 443 6.61 3.27 32.34
N TYR A 444 7.44 3.87 31.48
CA TYR A 444 8.86 3.56 31.35
C TYR A 444 9.80 4.63 31.90
N THR A 445 9.26 5.70 32.50
CA THR A 445 10.05 6.76 33.16
C THR A 445 9.48 7.08 34.54
N ASP A 446 10.13 7.95 35.30
CA ASP A 446 9.64 8.44 36.61
C ASP A 446 8.65 9.62 36.46
N ALA A 447 8.39 10.07 35.23
CA ALA A 447 7.51 11.20 34.92
C ALA A 447 6.13 10.75 34.41
N GLY A 448 5.09 11.51 34.75
CA GLY A 448 3.73 11.35 34.20
C GLY A 448 3.48 12.19 32.94
N PRO A 449 2.23 12.22 32.44
CA PRO A 449 1.83 13.07 31.32
C PRO A 449 2.11 14.55 31.62
N ASP A 450 2.56 15.31 30.63
CA ASP A 450 2.88 16.74 30.78
C ASP A 450 2.49 17.54 29.54
N GLU A 451 1.45 18.37 29.66
CA GLU A 451 0.96 19.21 28.56
C GLU A 451 2.01 20.21 28.04
N ASN A 452 3.05 20.54 28.83
CA ASN A 452 4.08 21.49 28.41
C ASN A 452 5.07 20.89 27.41
N VAL A 453 5.22 19.56 27.34
CA VAL A 453 6.06 18.88 26.33
C VAL A 453 5.26 18.48 25.09
N ASN A 454 3.93 18.43 25.20
CA ASN A 454 2.98 18.14 24.11
C ASN A 454 2.80 19.36 23.17
N THR A 455 3.92 19.97 22.78
CA THR A 455 3.98 21.12 21.89
C THR A 455 3.76 20.70 20.43
N ILE A 456 3.21 21.60 19.62
CA ILE A 456 2.99 21.38 18.17
C ILE A 456 3.58 22.55 17.37
N PRO A 457 3.95 22.35 16.09
CA PRO A 457 4.52 23.42 15.30
C PRO A 457 3.50 24.53 15.01
N THR A 458 3.94 25.77 15.09
CA THR A 458 3.23 26.96 14.60
C THR A 458 3.03 26.90 13.09
N ALA A 459 2.18 27.75 12.52
CA ALA A 459 1.96 27.81 11.07
C ALA A 459 3.27 28.07 10.29
N ALA A 460 4.13 28.97 10.78
CA ALA A 460 5.40 29.27 10.12
C ALA A 460 6.38 28.08 10.14
N GLN A 461 6.42 27.32 11.24
CA GLN A 461 7.18 26.07 11.32
C GLN A 461 6.58 25.00 10.39
N LYS A 462 5.25 24.85 10.37
CA LYS A 462 4.56 23.94 9.44
C LYS A 462 4.88 24.25 7.98
N ASP A 463 4.87 25.52 7.58
CA ASP A 463 5.20 25.92 6.20
C ASP A 463 6.62 25.49 5.79
N ARG A 464 7.58 25.44 6.74
CA ARG A 464 8.95 24.99 6.47
C ARG A 464 9.06 23.48 6.30
N ILE A 465 8.30 22.68 7.05
CA ILE A 465 8.38 21.21 7.01
C ILE A 465 7.38 20.56 6.04
N ASN A 466 6.33 21.27 5.63
CA ASN A 466 5.23 20.75 4.81
C ASN A 466 5.32 21.17 3.32
N HIS A 467 6.52 21.44 2.81
CA HIS A 467 6.71 22.13 1.53
C HIS A 467 6.55 21.23 0.29
N LEU A 468 6.66 19.90 0.41
CA LEU A 468 6.53 19.01 -0.74
C LEU A 468 5.08 18.62 -1.05
N TYR A 469 4.22 18.53 -0.04
CA TYR A 469 2.81 18.16 -0.21
C TYR A 469 1.88 19.37 -0.01
N PRO A 470 1.00 19.70 -0.98
CA PRO A 470 0.01 20.76 -0.78
C PRO A 470 -1.01 20.37 0.30
N GLN A 471 -0.95 21.03 1.46
CA GLN A 471 -1.76 20.65 2.64
C GLN A 471 -3.28 20.73 2.43
N TYR A 472 -3.73 21.56 1.48
CA TYR A 472 -5.15 21.68 1.10
C TYR A 472 -5.62 20.56 0.17
N ARG A 473 -4.70 19.85 -0.50
CA ARG A 473 -5.04 18.78 -1.43
C ARG A 473 -5.40 17.52 -0.64
N ARG A 474 -6.62 17.04 -0.82
CA ARG A 474 -7.06 15.75 -0.28
C ARG A 474 -7.78 15.00 -1.39
N LEU A 475 -7.53 13.71 -1.55
CA LEU A 475 -8.26 12.91 -2.53
C LEU A 475 -9.71 12.73 -2.08
N LEU A 476 -10.64 12.77 -3.03
CA LEU A 476 -12.02 12.42 -2.77
C LEU A 476 -12.14 10.88 -2.69
N ARG A 477 -12.36 10.35 -1.49
CA ARG A 477 -12.42 8.91 -1.23
C ARG A 477 -13.50 8.58 -0.20
N LYS A 478 -13.94 7.32 -0.24
CA LYS A 478 -14.75 6.71 0.82
C LYS A 478 -14.02 6.79 2.15
N THR A 479 -14.72 7.27 3.19
CA THR A 479 -14.18 7.37 4.56
C THR A 479 -14.16 6.03 5.30
N GLY A 480 -14.92 5.03 4.82
CA GLY A 480 -14.99 3.71 5.43
C GLY A 480 -15.86 3.64 6.69
N TYR A 481 -16.68 4.67 6.94
CA TYR A 481 -17.65 4.68 8.04
C TYR A 481 -19.04 4.22 7.59
N TYR A 482 -19.29 4.19 6.29
CA TYR A 482 -20.52 3.65 5.75
C TYR A 482 -20.58 2.14 5.97
N SER A 483 -21.53 1.74 6.81
CA SER A 483 -22.09 0.39 6.80
C SER A 483 -23.46 0.46 6.13
N GLU A 484 -23.75 -0.53 5.29
CA GLU A 484 -25.10 -0.68 4.76
C GLU A 484 -26.04 -1.04 5.91
N THR A 485 -26.66 -0.02 6.49
CA THR A 485 -27.72 -0.20 7.45
C THR A 485 -29.03 -0.22 6.69
N VAL A 486 -29.77 -1.32 6.83
CA VAL A 486 -31.15 -1.34 6.37
C VAL A 486 -32.00 -0.64 7.40
N ASP A 487 -32.78 0.33 6.94
CA ASP A 487 -33.85 0.90 7.75
C ASP A 487 -34.87 -0.20 8.03
N THR A 488 -34.75 -0.80 9.21
CA THR A 488 -35.55 -1.94 9.63
C THR A 488 -37.03 -1.60 9.75
N SER A 489 -37.38 -0.31 9.81
CA SER A 489 -38.76 0.17 9.82
C SER A 489 -39.43 0.07 8.44
N THR A 490 -38.64 -0.01 7.36
CA THR A 490 -39.14 -0.17 5.99
C THR A 490 -39.35 -1.63 5.58
N LEU A 491 -38.85 -2.57 6.39
CA LEU A 491 -38.96 -4.00 6.11
C LEU A 491 -40.39 -4.49 6.34
N THR A 492 -40.95 -5.19 5.35
CA THR A 492 -42.32 -5.71 5.41
C THR A 492 -42.32 -7.25 5.40
N PRO A 493 -42.93 -7.92 6.40
CA PRO A 493 -43.09 -9.38 6.39
C PRO A 493 -43.92 -9.85 5.19
N ILE A 494 -43.34 -10.75 4.39
CA ILE A 494 -44.03 -11.42 3.27
C ILE A 494 -44.38 -12.88 3.58
N PHE A 495 -43.76 -13.44 4.62
CA PHE A 495 -44.12 -14.75 5.17
C PHE A 495 -43.70 -14.83 6.63
N GLU A 496 -44.52 -15.47 7.46
CA GLU A 496 -44.26 -15.64 8.89
C GLU A 496 -44.38 -17.11 9.28
N ILE A 497 -43.46 -17.56 10.13
CA ILE A 497 -43.53 -18.82 10.85
C ILE A 497 -43.91 -18.50 12.29
N ASP A 498 -45.11 -18.89 12.69
CA ASP A 498 -45.56 -18.86 14.08
C ASP A 498 -45.23 -20.20 14.76
N TYR A 499 -44.45 -20.14 15.85
CA TYR A 499 -44.05 -21.31 16.64
C TYR A 499 -44.97 -21.58 17.84
N SER A 500 -46.17 -20.98 17.89
CA SER A 500 -47.19 -21.30 18.90
C SER A 500 -47.83 -22.69 18.70
N SER A 501 -47.69 -23.28 17.50
CA SER A 501 -48.24 -24.59 17.16
C SER A 501 -47.26 -25.48 16.39
N ARG A 502 -47.47 -26.80 16.46
CA ARG A 502 -46.58 -27.80 15.84
C ARG A 502 -46.72 -27.92 14.31
N SER A 503 -47.49 -27.06 13.64
CA SER A 503 -47.87 -27.24 12.23
C SER A 503 -46.67 -27.27 11.27
N LYS A 504 -46.28 -28.48 10.84
CA LYS A 504 -45.07 -28.77 10.04
C LYS A 504 -43.77 -28.27 10.68
N VAL A 505 -43.70 -28.27 12.01
CA VAL A 505 -42.48 -28.00 12.77
C VAL A 505 -41.96 -29.31 13.37
N SER A 506 -40.71 -29.65 13.05
CA SER A 506 -39.97 -30.76 13.65
C SER A 506 -38.87 -30.24 14.58
N ILE A 507 -38.54 -31.02 15.61
CA ILE A 507 -37.61 -30.61 16.68
C ILE A 507 -36.62 -31.75 16.89
N GLY A 508 -35.32 -31.45 16.75
CA GLY A 508 -34.21 -32.33 17.04
C GLY A 508 -33.44 -31.86 18.28
N SER A 509 -32.95 -32.82 19.07
CA SER A 509 -32.00 -32.58 20.17
C SER A 509 -32.42 -31.47 21.16
N ALA A 510 -33.70 -31.35 21.50
CA ALA A 510 -34.21 -30.46 22.55
C ALA A 510 -34.78 -31.25 23.72
N LEU A 511 -34.54 -30.80 24.95
CA LEU A 511 -35.19 -31.36 26.14
C LEU A 511 -36.51 -30.62 26.41
N LYS A 512 -37.56 -31.40 26.70
CA LYS A 512 -38.91 -30.94 27.07
C LYS A 512 -39.48 -29.84 26.14
N PRO A 513 -39.47 -30.02 24.80
CA PRO A 513 -40.07 -29.04 23.91
C PRO A 513 -41.59 -28.96 24.12
N VAL A 514 -42.11 -27.75 24.35
CA VAL A 514 -43.54 -27.47 24.55
C VAL A 514 -43.95 -26.27 23.70
N PHE A 515 -44.98 -26.47 22.87
CA PHE A 515 -45.66 -25.39 22.15
C PHE A 515 -46.68 -24.73 23.08
N GLY A 516 -46.70 -23.40 23.11
CA GLY A 516 -47.69 -22.60 23.85
C GLY A 516 -48.06 -21.32 23.09
N ASP A 517 -49.04 -20.57 23.62
CA ASP A 517 -49.58 -19.36 22.98
C ASP A 517 -48.51 -18.28 22.71
N ASP A 518 -47.36 -18.37 23.36
CA ASP A 518 -46.24 -17.43 23.23
C ASP A 518 -44.97 -18.06 22.61
N GLY A 519 -45.11 -19.18 21.90
CA GLY A 519 -44.05 -19.81 21.11
C GLY A 519 -43.65 -21.22 21.58
N LEU A 520 -42.59 -21.75 20.97
CA LEU A 520 -42.00 -23.04 21.29
C LEU A 520 -40.90 -22.87 22.34
N ARG A 521 -41.05 -23.53 23.48
CA ARG A 521 -40.10 -23.51 24.60
C ARG A 521 -39.40 -24.83 24.77
N GLY A 522 -38.15 -24.81 25.23
CA GLY A 522 -37.42 -26.01 25.60
C GLY A 522 -36.06 -25.69 26.22
N THR A 523 -35.24 -26.73 26.36
CA THR A 523 -33.85 -26.61 26.79
C THR A 523 -32.94 -27.17 25.71
N VAL A 524 -31.89 -26.42 25.36
CA VAL A 524 -30.88 -26.82 24.40
C VAL A 524 -30.12 -28.05 24.92
N ASN A 525 -29.92 -29.07 24.09
CA ASN A 525 -29.23 -30.29 24.47
C ASN A 525 -28.55 -30.98 23.29
N GLY A 526 -27.23 -30.82 23.18
CA GLY A 526 -26.54 -31.14 21.93
C GLY A 526 -26.74 -30.00 20.93
N ASP A 527 -26.84 -30.36 19.65
CA ASP A 527 -27.17 -29.45 18.56
C ASP A 527 -28.70 -29.39 18.36
N THR A 528 -29.37 -28.44 19.03
CA THR A 528 -30.83 -28.30 19.02
C THR A 528 -31.30 -27.69 17.70
N LEU A 529 -32.20 -28.39 16.98
CA LEU A 529 -32.64 -28.00 15.64
C LEU A 529 -34.16 -27.85 15.59
N ILE A 530 -34.68 -26.71 15.15
CA ILE A 530 -36.12 -26.47 14.98
C ILE A 530 -36.41 -26.19 13.51
N ILE A 531 -37.02 -27.16 12.81
CA ILE A 531 -37.18 -27.13 11.35
C ILE A 531 -38.65 -26.93 10.98
N LYS A 532 -38.92 -25.90 10.17
CA LYS A 532 -40.20 -25.63 9.54
C LYS A 532 -40.17 -26.06 8.08
N ASP A 533 -41.05 -27.00 7.71
CA ASP A 533 -41.23 -27.44 6.32
C ASP A 533 -42.40 -26.75 5.62
N GLY A 534 -42.40 -26.83 4.29
CA GLY A 534 -43.50 -26.39 3.43
C GLY A 534 -43.58 -24.88 3.29
N ILE A 535 -42.41 -24.25 3.18
CA ILE A 535 -42.24 -22.83 2.83
C ILE A 535 -42.34 -22.70 1.30
N GLY A 536 -42.71 -21.51 0.83
CA GLY A 536 -42.85 -21.19 -0.61
C GLY A 536 -42.42 -19.77 -0.93
N VAL A 537 -41.36 -19.29 -0.28
CA VAL A 537 -40.85 -17.92 -0.42
C VAL A 537 -39.68 -17.93 -1.39
N LYS A 538 -39.67 -17.04 -2.37
CA LYS A 538 -38.48 -16.85 -3.21
C LYS A 538 -37.43 -16.08 -2.40
N ALA A 539 -36.20 -16.57 -2.43
CA ALA A 539 -35.10 -15.92 -1.73
C ALA A 539 -34.89 -14.46 -2.18
N SER A 540 -35.11 -14.17 -3.47
CA SER A 540 -35.05 -12.81 -4.03
C SER A 540 -36.01 -11.82 -3.40
N ASP A 541 -37.14 -12.30 -2.89
CA ASP A 541 -38.22 -11.46 -2.37
C ASP A 541 -38.04 -11.21 -0.85
N SER A 542 -37.14 -11.97 -0.20
CA SER A 542 -36.85 -11.92 1.23
C SER A 542 -35.35 -11.79 1.51
N PRO A 543 -34.72 -10.63 1.24
CA PRO A 543 -33.31 -10.42 1.53
C PRO A 543 -32.96 -10.48 3.04
N TYR A 544 -33.95 -10.33 3.93
CA TYR A 544 -33.75 -10.36 5.38
C TYR A 544 -34.66 -11.40 6.05
N ILE A 545 -34.19 -11.94 7.17
CA ILE A 545 -34.97 -12.77 8.09
C ILE A 545 -34.95 -12.11 9.47
N ARG A 546 -36.09 -12.10 10.16
CA ARG A 546 -36.17 -11.69 11.57
C ARG A 546 -36.61 -12.88 12.42
N VAL A 547 -35.80 -13.24 13.41
CA VAL A 547 -36.10 -14.30 14.38
C VAL A 547 -36.42 -13.66 15.72
N THR A 548 -37.59 -13.94 16.28
CA THR A 548 -37.94 -13.53 17.64
C THR A 548 -37.66 -14.68 18.60
N LEU A 549 -36.63 -14.51 19.44
CA LEU A 549 -36.05 -15.58 20.27
C LEU A 549 -35.70 -15.06 21.67
N ASP A 550 -35.92 -15.90 22.66
CA ASP A 550 -35.52 -15.68 24.05
C ASP A 550 -34.59 -16.82 24.48
N VAL A 551 -33.32 -16.47 24.67
CA VAL A 551 -32.22 -17.34 25.09
C VAL A 551 -31.30 -16.53 26.02
N PRO A 552 -30.41 -17.17 26.79
CA PRO A 552 -29.39 -16.47 27.56
C PRO A 552 -28.56 -15.50 26.70
N LYS A 553 -28.23 -14.33 27.28
CA LYS A 553 -27.39 -13.34 26.61
C LYS A 553 -26.00 -13.92 26.32
N GLY A 554 -25.53 -13.71 25.08
CA GLY A 554 -24.26 -14.25 24.58
C GLY A 554 -24.38 -15.63 23.93
N THR A 555 -25.57 -16.25 23.89
CA THR A 555 -25.77 -17.53 23.20
C THR A 555 -25.54 -17.37 21.68
N ALA A 556 -24.68 -18.20 21.11
CA ALA A 556 -24.53 -18.31 19.67
C ALA A 556 -25.71 -19.09 19.08
N CYS A 557 -26.37 -18.51 18.08
CA CYS A 557 -27.51 -19.08 17.38
C CYS A 557 -27.23 -19.12 15.88
N GLU A 558 -27.96 -19.98 15.18
CA GLU A 558 -27.78 -20.14 13.74
C GLU A 558 -29.11 -20.41 13.05
N VAL A 559 -29.24 -19.95 11.80
CA VAL A 559 -30.36 -20.33 10.94
C VAL A 559 -29.85 -21.02 9.69
N PHE A 560 -30.62 -21.95 9.17
CA PHE A 560 -30.34 -22.64 7.91
C PHE A 560 -31.55 -22.63 6.98
N TYR A 561 -31.31 -22.86 5.70
CA TYR A 561 -32.36 -23.03 4.70
C TYR A 561 -32.03 -24.11 3.66
N ILE A 562 -33.07 -24.62 3.02
CA ILE A 562 -32.96 -25.45 1.82
C ILE A 562 -33.96 -24.99 0.76
N THR A 563 -33.67 -25.31 -0.51
CA THR A 563 -34.43 -24.79 -1.66
C THR A 563 -35.06 -25.92 -2.47
N ASP A 564 -35.94 -25.55 -3.40
CA ASP A 564 -36.52 -26.49 -4.38
C ASP A 564 -35.47 -27.08 -5.35
N LYS A 565 -34.26 -26.50 -5.41
CA LYS A 565 -33.14 -26.97 -6.25
C LYS A 565 -32.07 -27.73 -5.48
N ASP A 566 -31.92 -27.47 -4.18
CA ASP A 566 -30.93 -28.14 -3.33
C ASP A 566 -31.42 -28.33 -1.89
N SER A 567 -31.72 -29.59 -1.55
CA SER A 567 -32.29 -30.03 -0.29
C SER A 567 -31.28 -30.43 0.80
N ASN A 568 -29.97 -30.21 0.59
CA ASN A 568 -28.95 -30.59 1.58
C ASN A 568 -28.77 -29.52 2.65
N TRP A 569 -28.71 -29.86 3.94
CA TRP A 569 -28.34 -28.89 4.98
C TRP A 569 -26.81 -28.74 5.04
N THR A 570 -26.28 -27.57 4.68
CA THR A 570 -24.83 -27.28 4.64
C THR A 570 -24.52 -25.95 5.31
N GLN A 571 -23.27 -25.77 5.76
CA GLN A 571 -22.80 -24.53 6.38
C GLN A 571 -22.86 -23.32 5.42
N ASP A 572 -22.71 -23.56 4.10
CA ASP A 572 -22.85 -22.49 3.10
C ASP A 572 -24.31 -21.99 2.95
N LYS A 573 -25.28 -22.71 3.51
CA LYS A 573 -26.70 -22.34 3.57
C LYS A 573 -27.15 -21.98 4.98
N SER A 574 -26.26 -21.33 5.73
CA SER A 574 -26.54 -20.86 7.08
C SER A 574 -26.15 -19.40 7.34
N ALA A 575 -26.67 -18.86 8.44
CA ALA A 575 -26.29 -17.56 8.96
C ALA A 575 -26.26 -17.59 10.50
N GLN A 576 -25.09 -17.30 11.08
CA GLN A 576 -24.88 -17.24 12.53
C GLN A 576 -25.14 -15.84 13.07
N PHE A 577 -25.62 -15.78 14.32
CA PHE A 577 -25.79 -14.54 15.07
C PHE A 577 -25.66 -14.81 16.58
N THR A 578 -25.32 -13.79 17.37
CA THR A 578 -25.25 -13.89 18.83
C THR A 578 -26.45 -13.21 19.46
N ALA A 579 -27.14 -13.92 20.35
CA ALA A 579 -28.29 -13.41 21.08
C ALA A 579 -27.85 -12.42 22.18
N ASN A 580 -28.00 -11.12 21.91
CA ASN A 580 -27.55 -10.05 22.81
C ASN A 580 -28.68 -9.36 23.61
N GLY A 581 -29.94 -9.68 23.32
CA GLY A 581 -31.12 -9.12 23.99
C GLY A 581 -31.54 -9.88 25.25
N GLU A 582 -32.39 -9.27 26.06
CA GLU A 582 -33.06 -9.91 27.20
C GLU A 582 -34.52 -10.25 26.86
N GLY A 583 -35.00 -11.40 27.32
CA GLY A 583 -36.35 -11.86 27.00
C GLY A 583 -36.52 -12.19 25.52
N ALA A 584 -37.77 -12.17 25.03
CA ALA A 584 -38.05 -12.38 23.61
C ALA A 584 -37.64 -11.15 22.80
N ALA A 585 -36.42 -11.19 22.25
CA ALA A 585 -35.83 -10.15 21.44
C ALA A 585 -35.89 -10.50 19.95
N GLU A 586 -35.87 -9.47 19.10
CA GLU A 586 -35.85 -9.61 17.64
C GLU A 586 -34.41 -9.58 17.13
N TYR A 587 -34.04 -10.54 16.29
CA TYR A 587 -32.73 -10.66 15.65
C TYR A 587 -32.89 -10.61 14.14
N LEU A 588 -32.37 -9.55 13.52
CA LEU A 588 -32.40 -9.36 12.07
C LEU A 588 -31.15 -9.96 11.43
N ILE A 589 -31.34 -10.75 10.38
CA ILE A 589 -30.31 -11.52 9.69
C ILE A 589 -30.33 -11.11 8.21
N ASN A 590 -29.20 -10.61 7.70
CA ASN A 590 -29.04 -10.31 6.27
C ASN A 590 -28.74 -11.60 5.49
N MET A 591 -29.73 -12.09 4.75
CA MET A 591 -29.56 -13.28 3.92
C MET A 591 -29.06 -12.95 2.51
N SER A 592 -29.20 -11.70 2.06
CA SER A 592 -28.78 -11.28 0.71
C SER A 592 -27.26 -11.41 0.47
N GLU A 593 -26.46 -11.38 1.54
CA GLU A 593 -25.02 -11.61 1.48
C GLU A 593 -24.65 -13.10 1.28
N LYS A 594 -25.59 -14.02 1.48
CA LYS A 594 -25.34 -15.46 1.34
C LYS A 594 -25.44 -15.83 -0.13
N LYS A 595 -24.31 -16.23 -0.72
CA LYS A 595 -24.21 -16.65 -2.14
C LYS A 595 -25.23 -17.71 -2.57
N LEU A 596 -25.66 -18.58 -1.66
CA LEU A 596 -26.63 -19.65 -1.92
C LEU A 596 -28.08 -19.27 -1.58
N TRP A 597 -28.34 -18.04 -1.12
CA TRP A 597 -29.69 -17.52 -0.87
C TRP A 597 -30.36 -17.14 -2.19
N LYS A 598 -30.83 -18.16 -2.90
CA LYS A 598 -31.47 -18.09 -4.21
C LYS A 598 -32.57 -19.14 -4.31
N ASP A 599 -33.28 -19.16 -5.43
CA ASP A 599 -34.37 -20.11 -5.70
C ASP A 599 -35.54 -19.99 -4.69
N THR A 600 -36.39 -21.02 -4.58
CA THR A 600 -37.53 -21.02 -3.66
C THR A 600 -37.17 -21.76 -2.38
N ILE A 601 -37.27 -21.09 -1.23
CA ILE A 601 -37.06 -21.69 0.09
C ILE A 601 -38.21 -22.63 0.40
N ILE A 602 -37.90 -23.91 0.68
CA ILE A 602 -38.91 -24.95 0.97
C ILE A 602 -38.93 -25.40 2.44
N ALA A 603 -37.82 -25.21 3.15
CA ALA A 603 -37.74 -25.40 4.59
C ALA A 603 -36.71 -24.47 5.22
N PHE A 604 -36.93 -24.12 6.48
CA PHE A 604 -36.09 -23.22 7.26
C PHE A 604 -35.88 -23.79 8.66
N ARG A 605 -34.67 -23.65 9.17
CA ARG A 605 -34.24 -24.25 10.44
C ARG A 605 -33.64 -23.17 11.33
N VAL A 606 -34.00 -23.19 12.61
CA VAL A 606 -33.44 -22.34 13.65
C VAL A 606 -32.76 -23.22 14.70
N ASP A 607 -31.50 -22.92 14.97
CA ASP A 607 -30.67 -23.58 15.95
C ASP A 607 -30.45 -22.57 17.11
N PRO A 608 -31.24 -22.65 18.20
CA PRO A 608 -31.27 -21.63 19.25
C PRO A 608 -30.07 -21.72 20.22
N GLY A 609 -29.12 -22.62 19.98
CA GLY A 609 -27.92 -22.81 20.78
C GLY A 609 -27.38 -24.23 20.66
N GLN A 610 -26.15 -24.43 21.14
CA GLN A 610 -25.49 -25.72 21.16
C GLN A 610 -24.87 -25.99 22.55
N THR A 611 -25.02 -27.21 23.03
CA THR A 611 -24.32 -27.72 24.23
C THR A 611 -23.70 -29.09 23.93
N ALA A 612 -22.88 -29.61 24.86
CA ALA A 612 -22.50 -31.03 24.78
C ALA A 612 -23.74 -31.92 24.98
N ASP A 613 -23.78 -33.08 24.32
CA ASP A 613 -24.89 -34.03 24.44
C ASP A 613 -25.14 -34.41 25.91
N GLY A 614 -26.37 -34.20 26.39
CA GLY A 614 -26.77 -34.48 27.77
C GLY A 614 -26.45 -33.37 28.77
N ALA A 615 -25.82 -32.26 28.34
CA ALA A 615 -25.45 -31.13 29.20
C ALA A 615 -26.52 -30.02 29.26
N GLY A 616 -27.73 -30.28 28.77
CA GLY A 616 -28.82 -29.31 28.80
C GLY A 616 -29.21 -28.89 30.22
N ASP A 617 -29.21 -27.58 30.47
CA ASP A 617 -29.57 -26.95 31.75
C ASP A 617 -30.72 -25.96 31.52
N PRO A 618 -31.90 -26.16 32.14
CA PRO A 618 -33.08 -25.32 31.90
C PRO A 618 -32.95 -23.89 32.44
N GLU A 619 -31.96 -23.58 33.27
CA GLU A 619 -31.68 -22.21 33.74
C GLU A 619 -30.62 -21.53 32.88
N ARG A 620 -29.64 -22.29 32.36
CA ARG A 620 -28.48 -21.74 31.63
C ARG A 620 -28.56 -21.88 30.12
N ASN A 621 -29.43 -22.74 29.61
CA ASN A 621 -29.51 -23.11 28.19
C ASN A 621 -30.97 -23.26 27.74
N TYR A 622 -31.87 -22.42 28.25
CA TYR A 622 -33.26 -22.40 27.82
C TYR A 622 -33.41 -21.72 26.46
N PHE A 623 -34.50 -22.04 25.76
CA PHE A 623 -34.95 -21.26 24.62
C PHE A 623 -36.48 -21.08 24.62
N ARG A 624 -36.94 -19.95 24.11
CA ARG A 624 -38.32 -19.74 23.62
C ARG A 624 -38.26 -19.07 22.24
N LEU A 625 -38.58 -19.84 21.21
CA LEU A 625 -38.69 -19.37 19.84
C LEU A 625 -40.13 -18.94 19.55
N VAL A 626 -40.35 -17.67 19.25
CA VAL A 626 -41.69 -17.09 19.11
C VAL A 626 -42.14 -17.10 17.65
N LYS A 627 -41.39 -16.44 16.78
CA LYS A 627 -41.68 -16.36 15.34
C LYS A 627 -40.44 -16.15 14.49
N THR A 628 -40.54 -16.48 13.21
CA THR A 628 -39.56 -16.13 12.17
C THR A 628 -40.27 -15.46 11.01
N GLU A 629 -39.83 -14.26 10.64
CA GLU A 629 -40.40 -13.46 9.54
C GLU A 629 -39.41 -13.38 8.38
N PHE A 630 -39.94 -13.63 7.17
CA PHE A 630 -39.27 -13.40 5.90
C PHE A 630 -39.63 -12.00 5.43
N LEU A 631 -38.64 -11.13 5.33
CA LEU A 631 -38.83 -9.70 5.19
C LEU A 631 -38.41 -9.24 3.79
N SER A 632 -39.34 -8.59 3.11
CA SER A 632 -39.06 -7.80 1.90
C SER A 632 -38.48 -6.45 2.28
N CYS A 633 -37.61 -5.91 1.41
CA CYS A 633 -37.09 -4.55 1.48
C CYS A 633 -37.68 -3.75 0.31
N PRO A 634 -38.01 -2.45 0.48
CA PRO A 634 -38.41 -1.62 -0.66
C PRO A 634 -37.39 -1.69 -1.80
N GLU A 635 -37.87 -1.59 -3.05
CA GLU A 635 -36.98 -1.52 -4.20
C GLU A 635 -36.00 -0.34 -4.04
N ARG A 636 -34.70 -0.66 -4.03
CA ARG A 636 -33.63 0.32 -4.11
C ARG A 636 -33.18 0.44 -5.56
N PRO A 637 -32.72 1.62 -6.00
CA PRO A 637 -32.05 1.72 -7.29
C PRO A 637 -30.86 0.76 -7.36
N SER A 638 -30.65 0.13 -8.51
CA SER A 638 -29.55 -0.81 -8.71
C SER A 638 -28.20 -0.13 -8.57
N ARG A 639 -27.24 -0.81 -7.94
CA ARG A 639 -25.82 -0.41 -7.98
C ARG A 639 -25.19 -0.65 -9.35
N THR A 640 -25.83 -1.42 -10.21
CA THR A 640 -25.37 -1.59 -11.58
C THR A 640 -25.91 -0.42 -12.41
N ILE A 641 -24.99 0.33 -13.00
CA ILE A 641 -25.29 1.28 -14.08
C ILE A 641 -24.57 0.85 -15.35
N TYR A 642 -25.01 1.34 -16.50
CA TYR A 642 -24.40 1.07 -17.78
C TYR A 642 -23.81 2.35 -18.34
N ILE A 643 -22.54 2.32 -18.75
CA ILE A 643 -21.90 3.44 -19.45
C ILE A 643 -21.38 2.90 -20.79
N ASN A 644 -21.87 3.46 -21.90
CA ASN A 644 -21.62 2.97 -23.25
C ASN A 644 -21.94 1.48 -23.41
N GLY A 645 -23.05 1.02 -22.84
CA GLY A 645 -23.48 -0.39 -22.84
C GLY A 645 -22.67 -1.33 -21.96
N ARG A 646 -21.69 -0.83 -21.19
CA ARG A 646 -20.88 -1.65 -20.27
C ARG A 646 -21.34 -1.47 -18.83
N ALA A 647 -21.56 -2.58 -18.13
CA ALA A 647 -21.90 -2.56 -16.72
C ALA A 647 -20.78 -1.90 -15.88
N CYS A 648 -21.18 -1.12 -14.90
CA CYS A 648 -20.36 -0.46 -13.90
C CYS A 648 -21.04 -0.67 -12.55
N GLU A 649 -20.39 -1.40 -11.65
CA GLU A 649 -20.90 -1.64 -10.30
C GLU A 649 -20.44 -0.51 -9.38
N LEU A 650 -21.39 0.16 -8.74
CA LEU A 650 -21.15 1.24 -7.78
C LEU A 650 -20.74 0.67 -6.40
N GLN A 651 -19.87 1.40 -5.71
CA GLN A 651 -19.40 1.03 -4.37
C GLN A 651 -20.40 1.36 -3.26
N LEU A 652 -21.22 2.38 -3.47
CA LEU A 652 -22.31 2.80 -2.59
C LEU A 652 -23.64 2.57 -3.30
N TRP A 653 -24.69 2.28 -2.52
CA TRP A 653 -26.03 2.22 -3.07
C TRP A 653 -26.47 3.60 -3.54
N PRO A 654 -27.09 3.72 -4.72
CA PRO A 654 -27.73 4.97 -5.08
C PRO A 654 -28.87 5.28 -4.11
N GLU A 655 -29.08 6.56 -3.88
CA GLU A 655 -30.13 7.07 -2.99
C GLU A 655 -31.21 7.77 -3.82
N VAL A 656 -32.37 8.02 -3.23
CA VAL A 656 -33.44 8.80 -3.88
C VAL A 656 -33.62 10.08 -3.08
N SER A 657 -33.47 11.22 -3.74
CA SER A 657 -33.66 12.53 -3.13
C SER A 657 -35.14 12.84 -2.86
N GLU A 658 -35.44 13.91 -2.11
CA GLU A 658 -36.80 14.31 -1.73
C GLU A 658 -37.73 14.58 -2.94
N ASN A 659 -37.16 14.95 -4.09
CA ASN A 659 -37.90 15.21 -5.32
C ASN A 659 -38.03 13.97 -6.24
N GLY A 660 -37.48 12.82 -5.82
CA GLY A 660 -37.56 11.55 -6.55
C GLY A 660 -36.40 11.27 -7.51
N GLU A 661 -35.36 12.10 -7.57
CA GLU A 661 -34.17 11.83 -8.40
C GLU A 661 -33.25 10.79 -7.77
N THR A 662 -32.75 9.86 -8.58
CA THR A 662 -31.71 8.90 -8.18
C THR A 662 -30.36 9.59 -8.10
N LEU A 663 -29.77 9.61 -6.90
CA LEU A 663 -28.47 10.16 -6.61
C LEU A 663 -27.41 9.07 -6.58
N ILE A 664 -26.28 9.33 -7.23
CA ILE A 664 -25.12 8.44 -7.29
C ILE A 664 -23.91 9.17 -6.70
N SER A 665 -23.18 8.49 -5.82
CA SER A 665 -21.91 8.99 -5.28
C SER A 665 -20.88 9.20 -6.39
N TRP A 666 -20.27 10.39 -6.47
CA TRP A 666 -19.13 10.61 -7.37
C TRP A 666 -17.89 9.91 -6.82
N ASP A 667 -17.64 8.69 -7.30
CA ASP A 667 -16.62 7.79 -6.78
C ASP A 667 -15.51 7.52 -7.80
N GLY A 668 -14.29 7.92 -7.44
CA GLY A 668 -13.08 7.61 -8.21
C GLY A 668 -12.74 6.12 -8.23
N ALA A 669 -13.12 5.33 -7.21
CA ALA A 669 -12.85 3.89 -7.17
C ALA A 669 -13.70 3.10 -8.19
N ALA A 670 -14.91 3.59 -8.50
CA ALA A 670 -15.72 3.09 -9.62
C ALA A 670 -15.22 3.59 -10.99
N ALA A 671 -14.19 4.44 -11.00
CA ALA A 671 -13.64 5.11 -12.18
C ALA A 671 -14.69 5.89 -12.98
N LEU A 672 -15.66 6.50 -12.29
CA LEU A 672 -16.76 7.23 -12.94
C LEU A 672 -16.24 8.36 -13.83
N ASN A 673 -15.24 9.10 -13.36
CA ASN A 673 -14.58 10.15 -14.13
C ASN A 673 -14.02 9.62 -15.46
N TYR A 674 -13.24 8.53 -15.44
CA TYR A 674 -12.69 7.92 -16.65
C TYR A 674 -13.80 7.41 -17.58
N ARG A 675 -14.78 6.69 -17.04
CA ARG A 675 -15.89 6.10 -17.82
C ARG A 675 -16.76 7.15 -18.50
N LEU A 676 -16.92 8.30 -17.87
CA LEU A 676 -17.71 9.43 -18.37
C LEU A 676 -16.87 10.42 -19.20
N SER A 677 -15.59 10.12 -19.46
CA SER A 677 -14.67 11.03 -20.15
C SER A 677 -14.60 12.41 -19.47
N ALA A 678 -14.51 12.39 -18.14
CA ALA A 678 -14.49 13.56 -17.29
C ALA A 678 -13.14 13.72 -16.59
N PHE A 679 -12.75 14.96 -16.35
CA PHE A 679 -11.69 15.35 -15.43
C PHE A 679 -12.30 16.01 -14.21
N ASP A 680 -11.90 15.62 -13.01
CA ASP A 680 -12.46 16.16 -11.78
C ASP A 680 -11.38 16.69 -10.83
N THR A 681 -11.74 17.70 -10.04
CA THR A 681 -10.93 18.22 -8.93
C THR A 681 -11.79 18.40 -7.69
N TRP A 682 -11.20 18.11 -6.54
CA TRP A 682 -11.83 18.23 -5.23
C TRP A 682 -11.06 19.22 -4.36
N ASP A 683 -11.73 20.31 -4.00
CA ASP A 683 -11.25 21.25 -3.00
C ASP A 683 -11.85 20.87 -1.64
N TYR A 684 -11.01 20.34 -0.76
CA TYR A 684 -11.46 19.84 0.53
C TYR A 684 -11.88 20.93 1.51
N ALA A 685 -11.21 22.08 1.47
CA ALA A 685 -11.45 23.17 2.40
C ALA A 685 -12.82 23.82 2.16
N THR A 686 -13.18 23.97 0.88
CA THR A 686 -14.47 24.52 0.46
C THR A 686 -15.53 23.45 0.21
N LYS A 687 -15.15 22.17 0.25
CA LYS A 687 -15.98 21.00 -0.10
C LYS A 687 -16.60 21.13 -1.51
N THR A 688 -15.77 21.56 -2.47
CA THR A 688 -16.19 21.83 -3.84
C THR A 688 -15.63 20.79 -4.81
N LEU A 689 -16.53 20.13 -5.54
CA LEU A 689 -16.23 19.22 -6.64
C LEU A 689 -16.42 19.95 -7.97
N THR A 690 -15.35 20.05 -8.76
CA THR A 690 -15.41 20.55 -10.14
C THR A 690 -15.25 19.38 -11.09
N ILE A 691 -16.14 19.27 -12.07
CA ILE A 691 -16.15 18.22 -13.09
C ILE A 691 -16.13 18.88 -14.47
N GLU A 692 -15.13 18.58 -15.27
CA GLU A 692 -15.02 18.99 -16.66
C GLU A 692 -15.31 17.78 -17.56
N MET A 693 -16.38 17.85 -18.36
CA MET A 693 -16.79 16.76 -19.26
C MET A 693 -17.47 17.32 -20.51
N ASN A 694 -17.16 16.70 -21.66
CA ASN A 694 -17.68 17.10 -22.97
C ASN A 694 -17.53 18.60 -23.31
N GLY A 695 -16.45 19.25 -22.85
CA GLY A 695 -16.21 20.67 -23.06
C GLY A 695 -16.98 21.62 -22.12
N HIS A 696 -17.73 21.07 -21.17
CA HIS A 696 -18.47 21.83 -20.15
C HIS A 696 -17.80 21.71 -18.78
N LYS A 697 -18.03 22.70 -17.92
CA LYS A 697 -17.55 22.74 -16.53
C LYS A 697 -18.71 22.80 -15.55
N ALA A 698 -18.90 21.73 -14.79
CA ALA A 698 -19.84 21.63 -13.68
C ALA A 698 -19.15 21.85 -12.34
N VAL A 699 -19.76 22.62 -11.43
CA VAL A 699 -19.23 22.86 -10.08
C VAL A 699 -20.31 22.62 -9.04
N PHE A 700 -20.01 21.74 -8.08
CA PHE A 700 -20.88 21.34 -6.98
C PHE A 700 -20.20 21.67 -5.65
N THR A 701 -20.94 22.23 -4.69
CA THR A 701 -20.41 22.51 -3.34
C THR A 701 -21.30 21.83 -2.31
N VAL A 702 -20.72 20.97 -1.47
CA VAL A 702 -21.47 20.28 -0.42
C VAL A 702 -22.09 21.32 0.53
N GLY A 703 -23.35 21.12 0.89
CA GLY A 703 -24.14 22.05 1.70
C GLY A 703 -24.88 23.13 0.91
N LYS A 704 -24.74 23.19 -0.42
CA LYS A 704 -25.55 24.06 -1.29
C LYS A 704 -26.70 23.29 -1.95
N ASP A 705 -27.77 24.00 -2.24
CA ASP A 705 -28.94 23.52 -2.99
C ASP A 705 -28.90 23.86 -4.50
N THR A 706 -27.76 24.38 -4.95
CA THR A 706 -27.48 24.82 -6.31
C THR A 706 -26.12 24.31 -6.78
N TRP A 707 -25.96 24.23 -8.09
CA TRP A 707 -24.70 23.93 -8.77
C TRP A 707 -24.53 24.87 -9.98
N THR A 708 -23.33 24.97 -10.54
CA THR A 708 -23.12 25.79 -11.76
C THR A 708 -22.70 24.93 -12.93
N LEU A 709 -23.24 25.21 -14.12
CA LEU A 709 -22.75 24.70 -15.41
C LEU A 709 -22.26 25.86 -16.25
N ASP A 710 -20.98 25.86 -16.63
CA ASP A 710 -20.33 26.94 -17.39
C ASP A 710 -20.53 28.33 -16.76
N GLY A 711 -20.62 28.38 -15.42
CA GLY A 711 -20.83 29.59 -14.64
C GLY A 711 -22.31 29.99 -14.46
N GLU A 712 -23.26 29.31 -15.12
CA GLU A 712 -24.69 29.52 -14.90
C GLU A 712 -25.20 28.66 -13.74
N GLU A 713 -25.84 29.30 -12.77
CA GLU A 713 -26.41 28.63 -11.60
C GLU A 713 -27.69 27.85 -11.95
N ARG A 714 -27.81 26.65 -11.40
CA ARG A 714 -28.92 25.70 -11.60
C ARG A 714 -29.35 25.10 -10.26
N PRO A 715 -30.67 24.89 -10.03
CA PRO A 715 -31.14 24.23 -8.82
C PRO A 715 -30.80 22.74 -8.82
N LEU A 716 -30.45 22.18 -7.65
CA LEU A 716 -30.36 20.73 -7.41
C LEU A 716 -31.70 20.13 -6.98
N GLY A 717 -32.56 20.94 -6.34
CA GLY A 717 -33.82 20.45 -5.75
C GLY A 717 -33.64 19.72 -4.42
N TYR A 718 -32.42 19.63 -3.90
CA TYR A 718 -32.06 19.14 -2.56
C TYR A 718 -30.75 19.83 -2.13
N THR A 719 -30.43 19.82 -0.84
CA THR A 719 -29.12 20.29 -0.35
C THR A 719 -28.08 19.19 -0.58
N LEU A 720 -27.03 19.47 -1.35
CA LEU A 720 -25.97 18.50 -1.65
C LEU A 720 -25.32 17.99 -0.37
N TYR A 721 -25.31 16.67 -0.19
CA TYR A 721 -24.68 16.00 0.93
C TYR A 721 -23.69 14.95 0.44
N THR A 722 -22.97 14.34 1.38
CA THR A 722 -22.05 13.25 1.11
C THR A 722 -22.51 11.96 1.80
N THR A 723 -22.36 10.83 1.12
CA THR A 723 -22.45 9.50 1.73
C THR A 723 -21.06 8.89 1.77
N ASP A 724 -20.60 8.47 2.95
CA ASP A 724 -19.22 8.02 3.21
C ASP A 724 -18.14 8.99 2.72
N GLY A 725 -18.40 10.30 2.77
CA GLY A 725 -17.47 11.33 2.29
C GLY A 725 -17.52 11.62 0.78
N LEU A 726 -18.36 10.92 0.02
CA LEU A 726 -18.52 11.15 -1.42
C LEU A 726 -19.78 11.97 -1.74
N PRO A 727 -19.70 13.06 -2.53
CA PRO A 727 -20.87 13.84 -2.96
C PRO A 727 -21.90 13.00 -3.71
N MET A 728 -23.16 13.10 -3.30
CA MET A 728 -24.29 12.43 -3.94
C MET A 728 -24.87 13.30 -5.05
N LEU A 729 -24.61 12.94 -6.32
CA LEU A 729 -24.95 13.76 -7.48
C LEU A 729 -26.13 13.18 -8.27
N PRO A 730 -26.96 14.03 -8.91
CA PRO A 730 -27.99 13.57 -9.84
C PRO A 730 -27.32 13.26 -11.19
N LEU A 731 -26.67 12.09 -11.28
CA LEU A 731 -25.75 11.77 -12.37
C LEU A 731 -26.40 11.86 -13.76
N ALA A 732 -27.66 11.43 -13.88
CA ALA A 732 -28.42 11.53 -15.13
C ALA A 732 -28.60 13.00 -15.56
N ALA A 733 -29.03 13.87 -14.64
CA ALA A 733 -29.23 15.29 -14.91
C ALA A 733 -27.92 15.99 -15.31
N LEU A 734 -26.81 15.66 -14.65
CA LEU A 734 -25.48 16.15 -15.02
C LEU A 734 -25.11 15.70 -16.45
N CYS A 735 -25.27 14.41 -16.76
CA CYS A 735 -24.92 13.85 -18.07
C CYS A 735 -25.77 14.48 -19.20
N GLU A 736 -27.09 14.59 -19.00
CA GLU A 736 -27.98 15.24 -19.97
C GLU A 736 -27.62 16.72 -20.17
N ALA A 737 -27.28 17.43 -19.09
CA ALA A 737 -26.91 18.84 -19.15
C ALA A 737 -25.64 19.10 -19.97
N VAL A 738 -24.73 18.13 -20.05
CA VAL A 738 -23.51 18.21 -20.88
C VAL A 738 -23.68 17.54 -22.26
N GLY A 739 -24.89 17.11 -22.61
CA GLY A 739 -25.21 16.55 -23.93
C GLY A 739 -25.00 15.05 -24.09
N TYR A 740 -24.85 14.29 -23.01
CA TYR A 740 -24.90 12.82 -23.06
C TYR A 740 -26.35 12.34 -23.10
N THR A 741 -26.56 11.09 -23.51
CA THR A 741 -27.90 10.48 -23.52
C THR A 741 -28.05 9.55 -22.34
N CYS A 742 -29.12 9.73 -21.55
CA CYS A 742 -29.47 8.87 -20.43
C CYS A 742 -30.76 8.08 -20.74
N SER A 743 -30.82 6.84 -20.29
CA SER A 743 -32.02 5.99 -20.36
C SER A 743 -32.04 4.99 -19.19
N LEU A 744 -33.16 4.28 -19.03
CA LEU A 744 -33.28 3.18 -18.06
C LEU A 744 -33.36 1.85 -18.81
N THR A 745 -32.70 0.82 -18.27
CA THR A 745 -32.87 -0.56 -18.75
C THR A 745 -34.25 -1.11 -18.37
N GLU A 746 -34.58 -2.32 -18.85
CA GLU A 746 -35.81 -3.03 -18.45
C GLU A 746 -35.89 -3.31 -16.94
N LYS A 747 -34.76 -3.26 -16.24
CA LYS A 747 -34.65 -3.42 -14.78
C LYS A 747 -34.57 -2.09 -14.03
N SER A 748 -34.89 -0.98 -14.69
CA SER A 748 -34.81 0.37 -14.12
C SER A 748 -33.37 0.79 -13.73
N GLU A 749 -32.37 0.28 -14.43
CA GLU A 749 -30.95 0.60 -14.19
C GLU A 749 -30.51 1.76 -15.09
N LEU A 750 -29.75 2.72 -14.56
CA LEU A 750 -29.31 3.88 -15.33
C LEU A 750 -28.33 3.47 -16.43
N SER A 751 -28.60 3.88 -17.67
CA SER A 751 -27.72 3.72 -18.83
C SER A 751 -27.34 5.07 -19.40
N ILE A 752 -26.04 5.31 -19.61
CA ILE A 752 -25.46 6.56 -20.07
C ILE A 752 -24.66 6.29 -21.34
N ASP A 753 -25.00 6.97 -22.42
CA ASP A 753 -24.23 6.97 -23.66
C ASP A 753 -23.43 8.27 -23.77
N THR A 754 -22.11 8.10 -23.79
CA THR A 754 -21.14 9.18 -24.03
C THR A 754 -20.79 9.23 -25.52
N PRO A 755 -20.11 10.30 -26.01
CA PRO A 755 -19.55 10.33 -27.36
C PRO A 755 -18.62 9.14 -27.69
N LEU A 756 -18.07 8.45 -26.69
CA LEU A 756 -17.24 7.26 -26.88
C LEU A 756 -18.04 5.97 -27.16
N LYS A 757 -19.38 5.99 -27.13
CA LYS A 757 -20.17 4.77 -27.37
C LYS A 757 -19.82 4.07 -28.68
N ALA A 758 -19.70 4.84 -29.77
CA ALA A 758 -19.34 4.30 -31.08
C ALA A 758 -17.97 3.58 -31.06
N TYR A 759 -17.01 4.09 -30.28
CA TYR A 759 -15.72 3.42 -30.07
C TYR A 759 -15.92 2.05 -29.40
N TYR A 760 -16.71 1.99 -28.33
CA TYR A 760 -16.95 0.74 -27.62
C TYR A 760 -17.73 -0.29 -28.46
N GLU A 761 -18.74 0.13 -29.22
CA GLU A 761 -19.48 -0.73 -30.14
C GLU A 761 -18.57 -1.31 -31.24
N LYS A 762 -17.65 -0.49 -31.77
CA LYS A 762 -16.65 -0.91 -32.74
C LYS A 762 -15.69 -1.95 -32.16
N THR A 763 -15.17 -1.74 -30.95
CA THR A 763 -14.31 -2.74 -30.29
C THR A 763 -15.03 -4.07 -30.05
N GLY A 764 -16.34 -4.05 -29.77
CA GLY A 764 -17.15 -5.25 -29.54
C GLY A 764 -17.58 -6.00 -30.79
N SER A 765 -17.49 -5.36 -31.96
CA SER A 765 -17.88 -5.92 -33.27
C SER A 765 -16.70 -6.43 -34.10
N ARG A 766 -15.48 -6.40 -33.53
CA ARG A 766 -14.27 -6.91 -34.19
C ARG A 766 -14.38 -8.38 -34.53
N THR A 767 -14.02 -8.72 -35.77
CA THR A 767 -13.84 -10.10 -36.20
C THR A 767 -12.54 -10.64 -35.66
N LYS A 768 -12.61 -11.81 -35.04
CA LYS A 768 -11.43 -12.50 -34.51
C LYS A 768 -10.52 -12.93 -35.67
N GLY A 769 -9.22 -12.59 -35.59
CA GLY A 769 -8.26 -12.84 -36.67
C GLY A 769 -8.19 -11.72 -37.72
N GLU A 770 -8.93 -10.63 -37.55
CA GLU A 770 -8.87 -9.43 -38.38
C GLU A 770 -8.51 -8.23 -37.49
N TRP A 771 -7.49 -7.47 -37.90
CA TRP A 771 -7.10 -6.20 -37.29
C TRP A 771 -7.07 -5.11 -38.34
N GLU A 772 -7.79 -4.02 -38.09
CA GLU A 772 -8.10 -2.97 -39.06
C GLU A 772 -7.46 -1.62 -38.73
N PHE A 773 -7.00 -1.43 -37.49
CA PHE A 773 -6.29 -0.23 -37.04
C PHE A 773 -6.97 1.11 -37.41
N ASP A 774 -8.30 1.08 -37.52
CA ASP A 774 -9.11 2.15 -38.08
C ASP A 774 -9.68 3.08 -36.99
N THR A 775 -9.14 2.95 -35.77
CA THR A 775 -9.61 3.63 -34.57
C THR A 775 -8.42 4.30 -33.88
N PRO A 776 -8.33 5.65 -33.88
CA PRO A 776 -7.18 6.37 -33.33
C PRO A 776 -6.81 5.94 -31.91
N GLY A 777 -5.53 5.66 -31.68
CA GLY A 777 -5.00 5.23 -30.38
C GLY A 777 -5.26 3.76 -30.00
N ASP A 778 -6.07 3.01 -30.75
CA ASP A 778 -6.35 1.61 -30.46
C ASP A 778 -5.47 0.68 -31.31
N THR A 779 -4.43 0.10 -30.69
CA THR A 779 -3.56 -0.89 -31.34
C THR A 779 -4.21 -2.27 -31.51
N GLU A 780 -5.49 -2.40 -31.14
CA GLU A 780 -6.30 -3.60 -31.26
C GLU A 780 -5.76 -4.82 -30.48
N GLY A 781 -4.87 -4.60 -29.52
CA GLY A 781 -4.24 -5.64 -28.69
C GLY A 781 -2.77 -5.92 -29.01
N TRP A 782 -2.19 -5.23 -30.00
CA TRP A 782 -0.76 -5.30 -30.31
C TRP A 782 0.05 -4.37 -29.40
N SER A 783 1.23 -4.82 -28.98
CA SER A 783 2.20 -4.05 -28.18
C SER A 783 3.64 -4.45 -28.51
N SER A 784 4.62 -3.69 -28.01
CA SER A 784 6.03 -4.05 -28.19
C SER A 784 6.92 -3.52 -27.05
N PRO A 785 7.94 -4.29 -26.62
CA PRO A 785 9.04 -3.81 -25.79
C PRO A 785 10.19 -3.18 -26.59
N HIS A 786 10.19 -3.29 -27.93
CA HIS A 786 11.33 -2.94 -28.79
C HIS A 786 10.98 -1.90 -29.87
N MET A 787 9.68 -1.70 -30.15
CA MET A 787 9.17 -0.76 -31.15
C MET A 787 8.18 0.22 -30.51
N SER A 788 8.09 1.42 -31.08
CA SER A 788 6.98 2.34 -30.79
C SER A 788 5.79 2.01 -31.70
N LEU A 789 4.57 2.02 -31.13
CA LEU A 789 3.31 1.78 -31.85
C LEU A 789 2.43 3.01 -31.74
N PHE A 790 1.81 3.41 -32.84
CA PHE A 790 0.86 4.51 -32.87
C PHE A 790 -0.20 4.27 -33.94
N VAL A 791 -1.48 4.39 -33.58
CA VAL A 791 -2.59 4.26 -34.53
C VAL A 791 -3.17 5.63 -34.81
N SER A 792 -3.11 6.03 -36.09
CA SER A 792 -3.69 7.29 -36.56
C SER A 792 -4.05 7.20 -38.03
N ALA A 793 -4.98 8.05 -38.49
CA ALA A 793 -5.37 8.15 -39.89
C ALA A 793 -5.80 6.83 -40.56
N GLY A 794 -6.20 5.82 -39.79
CA GLY A 794 -6.66 4.54 -40.31
C GLY A 794 -5.57 3.48 -40.49
N GLY A 795 -4.43 3.57 -39.81
CA GLY A 795 -3.41 2.53 -39.82
C GLY A 795 -2.54 2.51 -38.56
N LEU A 796 -1.91 1.36 -38.29
CA LEU A 796 -0.91 1.17 -37.25
C LEU A 796 0.48 1.49 -37.79
N THR A 797 1.13 2.49 -37.23
CA THR A 797 2.55 2.76 -37.47
C THR A 797 3.40 2.06 -36.42
N VAL A 798 4.40 1.30 -36.85
CA VAL A 798 5.42 0.69 -36.01
C VAL A 798 6.80 1.23 -36.39
N ASN A 799 7.58 1.71 -35.41
CA ASN A 799 8.93 2.21 -35.65
C ASN A 799 9.98 1.50 -34.80
N SER A 800 11.05 1.06 -35.46
CA SER A 800 12.31 0.63 -34.85
C SER A 800 13.35 1.73 -35.03
N VAL A 801 13.95 2.17 -33.91
CA VAL A 801 14.98 3.23 -33.88
C VAL A 801 16.35 2.72 -33.45
N SER A 802 16.50 1.40 -33.28
CA SER A 802 17.70 0.72 -32.79
C SER A 802 18.00 -0.50 -33.62
N ASP A 803 19.27 -0.72 -33.95
CA ASP A 803 19.80 -1.91 -34.63
C ASP A 803 20.28 -3.00 -33.64
N THR A 804 20.19 -2.74 -32.33
CA THR A 804 20.65 -3.67 -31.28
C THR A 804 19.53 -4.56 -30.71
N THR A 805 18.29 -4.32 -31.12
CA THR A 805 17.10 -5.03 -30.62
C THR A 805 16.23 -5.48 -31.79
N ASP A 806 15.66 -6.68 -31.68
CA ASP A 806 14.82 -7.29 -32.72
C ASP A 806 13.48 -6.53 -32.84
N PRO A 807 13.14 -5.93 -34.00
CA PRO A 807 11.86 -5.27 -34.21
C PRO A 807 10.73 -6.31 -34.19
N ILE A 808 9.97 -6.34 -33.10
CA ILE A 808 8.82 -7.25 -32.94
C ILE A 808 7.62 -6.49 -32.37
N ILE A 809 6.41 -6.92 -32.74
CA ILE A 809 5.19 -6.60 -32.00
C ILE A 809 4.47 -7.91 -31.62
N VAL A 810 3.84 -7.94 -30.44
CA VAL A 810 3.18 -9.12 -29.89
C VAL A 810 1.69 -8.85 -29.70
N TYR A 811 0.86 -9.85 -29.96
CA TYR A 811 -0.56 -9.77 -29.64
C TYR A 811 -0.78 -10.21 -28.19
N GLY A 812 -1.20 -9.28 -27.33
CA GLY A 812 -1.27 -9.49 -25.88
C GLY A 812 -2.58 -10.08 -25.35
N LYS A 813 -3.48 -10.55 -26.22
CA LYS A 813 -4.78 -11.11 -25.83
C LYS A 813 -4.93 -12.55 -26.32
N ASP A 814 -5.86 -13.30 -25.73
CA ASP A 814 -6.21 -14.64 -26.22
C ASP A 814 -6.80 -14.56 -27.64
N ILE A 815 -6.25 -15.35 -28.56
CA ILE A 815 -6.64 -15.30 -29.97
C ILE A 815 -7.31 -16.58 -30.49
N ASP A 816 -7.23 -17.72 -29.81
CA ASP A 816 -7.85 -19.01 -30.13
C ASP A 816 -8.40 -19.16 -31.57
N LEU A 817 -7.55 -19.12 -32.60
CA LEU A 817 -7.98 -19.29 -33.99
C LEU A 817 -7.98 -20.78 -34.33
N THR A 818 -9.10 -21.33 -34.78
CA THR A 818 -9.11 -22.69 -35.33
C THR A 818 -8.34 -22.71 -36.64
N ALA A 819 -7.13 -23.28 -36.67
CA ALA A 819 -6.22 -23.18 -37.81
C ALA A 819 -6.87 -23.64 -39.13
N SER A 820 -7.67 -24.71 -39.09
CA SER A 820 -8.37 -25.27 -40.25
C SER A 820 -9.47 -24.36 -40.85
N GLU A 821 -9.88 -23.30 -40.16
CA GLU A 821 -10.83 -22.32 -40.71
C GLU A 821 -10.19 -21.28 -41.60
N TYR A 822 -8.86 -21.15 -41.60
CA TYR A 822 -8.13 -20.09 -42.28
C TYR A 822 -7.17 -20.67 -43.32
N THR A 823 -7.30 -20.22 -44.56
CA THR A 823 -6.49 -20.69 -45.69
C THR A 823 -5.38 -19.73 -46.08
N ALA A 824 -5.46 -18.45 -45.70
CA ALA A 824 -4.43 -17.46 -46.00
C ALA A 824 -4.25 -16.41 -44.89
N LEU A 825 -3.08 -15.78 -44.84
CA LEU A 825 -2.83 -14.54 -44.09
C LEU A 825 -2.61 -13.41 -45.10
N GLU A 826 -3.34 -12.30 -44.96
CA GLU A 826 -3.15 -11.07 -45.72
C GLU A 826 -2.69 -9.93 -44.81
N VAL A 827 -1.69 -9.19 -45.26
CA VAL A 827 -1.18 -7.98 -44.59
C VAL A 827 -1.10 -6.87 -45.62
N ARG A 828 -1.73 -5.72 -45.35
CA ARG A 828 -1.60 -4.54 -46.19
C ARG A 828 -0.74 -3.50 -45.49
N CYS A 829 0.40 -3.17 -46.07
CA CYS A 829 1.40 -2.32 -45.43
C CYS A 829 2.16 -1.44 -46.43
N ARG A 830 2.77 -0.38 -45.93
CA ARG A 830 3.83 0.38 -46.60
C ARG A 830 5.00 0.53 -45.64
N TYR A 831 6.22 0.57 -46.14
CA TYR A 831 7.39 0.43 -45.29
C TYR A 831 8.62 1.12 -45.87
N LYS A 832 9.54 1.47 -44.98
CA LYS A 832 10.87 1.95 -45.31
C LYS A 832 11.82 1.58 -44.17
N TYR A 833 12.86 0.82 -44.47
CA TYR A 833 13.85 0.39 -43.49
C TYR A 833 15.27 0.36 -44.08
N ASP A 834 16.27 0.47 -43.21
CA ASP A 834 17.68 0.58 -43.59
C ASP A 834 18.33 -0.80 -43.79
N SER A 835 18.12 -1.38 -44.97
CA SER A 835 18.73 -2.64 -45.39
C SER A 835 19.14 -2.60 -46.86
N ALA A 836 20.23 -3.26 -47.20
CA ALA A 836 20.68 -3.42 -48.59
C ALA A 836 19.90 -4.48 -49.37
N TYR A 837 19.05 -5.27 -48.71
CA TYR A 837 18.28 -6.36 -49.29
C TYR A 837 16.82 -6.31 -48.82
N ALA A 838 15.91 -6.77 -49.68
CA ALA A 838 14.52 -6.97 -49.31
C ALA A 838 14.42 -8.07 -48.24
N ASP A 839 13.71 -7.79 -47.17
CA ASP A 839 13.42 -8.69 -46.07
C ASP A 839 12.04 -9.36 -46.26
N HIS A 840 11.52 -10.01 -45.23
CA HIS A 840 10.15 -10.51 -45.17
C HIS A 840 9.52 -10.17 -43.82
N ILE A 841 8.19 -10.02 -43.80
CA ILE A 841 7.45 -10.08 -42.54
C ILE A 841 7.42 -11.53 -42.08
N SER A 842 7.74 -11.77 -40.81
CA SER A 842 7.54 -13.06 -40.16
C SER A 842 6.42 -12.97 -39.13
N VAL A 843 5.40 -13.82 -39.26
CA VAL A 843 4.37 -13.97 -38.23
C VAL A 843 4.55 -15.31 -37.55
N TYR A 844 5.09 -15.29 -36.34
CA TYR A 844 5.26 -16.48 -35.50
C TYR A 844 3.98 -16.75 -34.72
N PHE A 845 3.71 -18.03 -34.49
CA PHE A 845 2.53 -18.48 -33.76
C PHE A 845 2.82 -19.65 -32.83
N THR A 846 1.91 -19.90 -31.90
CA THR A 846 1.89 -21.11 -31.06
C THR A 846 0.53 -21.79 -31.18
N THR A 847 0.47 -23.07 -30.84
CA THR A 847 -0.77 -23.87 -30.86
C THR A 847 -1.14 -24.33 -29.45
N ASP A 848 -2.29 -24.99 -29.33
CA ASP A 848 -2.71 -25.71 -28.12
C ASP A 848 -1.83 -26.91 -27.79
N SER A 849 -1.07 -27.42 -28.77
CA SER A 849 -0.14 -28.55 -28.62
C SER A 849 1.33 -28.15 -28.49
N ASP A 850 1.74 -26.98 -29.01
CA ASP A 850 3.12 -26.47 -28.96
C ASP A 850 3.17 -24.98 -28.62
N GLY A 851 3.68 -24.68 -27.42
CA GLY A 851 3.86 -23.32 -26.91
C GLY A 851 5.16 -22.63 -27.36
N THR A 852 5.94 -23.23 -28.27
CA THR A 852 7.26 -22.73 -28.67
C THR A 852 7.19 -21.96 -29.98
N MET A 853 7.55 -20.66 -29.97
CA MET A 853 7.75 -19.90 -31.21
C MET A 853 9.09 -20.32 -31.85
N SER A 854 9.02 -20.86 -33.07
CA SER A 854 10.18 -21.35 -33.82
C SER A 854 10.03 -21.04 -35.32
N GLU A 855 11.10 -21.20 -36.11
CA GLU A 855 11.03 -20.99 -37.57
C GLU A 855 9.99 -21.88 -38.26
N SER A 856 9.83 -23.13 -37.80
CA SER A 856 8.78 -24.02 -38.31
C SER A 856 7.36 -23.58 -37.93
N MET A 857 7.22 -22.70 -36.93
CA MET A 857 5.96 -22.13 -36.46
C MET A 857 5.84 -20.66 -36.91
N SER A 858 6.18 -20.39 -38.18
CA SER A 858 6.16 -19.04 -38.73
C SER A 858 5.55 -18.98 -40.14
N ILE A 859 4.88 -17.87 -40.41
CA ILE A 859 4.34 -17.50 -41.71
C ILE A 859 5.25 -16.41 -42.28
N LYS A 860 5.77 -16.60 -43.50
CA LYS A 860 6.66 -15.63 -44.14
C LYS A 860 5.95 -14.91 -45.28
N LEU A 861 6.04 -13.59 -45.29
CA LEU A 861 5.45 -12.68 -46.29
C LEU A 861 6.60 -11.85 -46.89
N PRO A 862 7.15 -12.24 -48.06
CA PRO A 862 8.27 -11.54 -48.68
C PRO A 862 7.94 -10.09 -49.01
N LEU A 863 8.83 -9.16 -48.68
CA LEU A 863 8.74 -7.77 -49.11
C LEU A 863 9.38 -7.63 -50.50
N SER A 864 8.84 -6.75 -51.33
CA SER A 864 9.32 -6.54 -52.70
C SER A 864 10.66 -5.79 -52.74
N SER A 865 10.93 -4.99 -51.71
CA SER A 865 12.08 -4.09 -51.57
C SER A 865 12.31 -3.70 -50.11
N ALA A 866 13.23 -2.77 -49.85
CA ALA A 866 13.42 -2.15 -48.54
C ALA A 866 12.63 -0.83 -48.34
N ASP A 867 12.02 -0.31 -49.41
CA ASP A 867 11.26 0.95 -49.41
C ASP A 867 10.12 0.83 -50.41
N SER A 868 8.87 0.83 -49.93
CA SER A 868 7.69 0.79 -50.79
C SER A 868 7.38 2.14 -51.46
N GLU A 869 8.24 3.15 -51.27
CA GLU A 869 8.12 4.52 -51.79
C GLU A 869 6.81 5.21 -51.37
N GLY A 870 6.23 4.77 -50.25
CA GLY A 870 4.97 5.28 -49.71
C GLY A 870 3.71 4.63 -50.29
N GLU A 871 3.85 3.73 -51.26
CA GLU A 871 2.75 2.96 -51.84
C GLU A 871 2.34 1.79 -50.94
N TRP A 872 1.03 1.49 -50.93
CA TRP A 872 0.47 0.37 -50.18
C TRP A 872 0.62 -0.94 -50.95
N GLU A 873 1.23 -1.93 -50.30
CA GLU A 873 1.35 -3.29 -50.80
C GLU A 873 0.44 -4.24 -50.02
N THR A 874 -0.23 -5.16 -50.72
CA THR A 874 -0.98 -6.26 -50.09
C THR A 874 -0.19 -7.54 -50.27
N LEU A 875 0.30 -8.08 -49.15
CA LEU A 875 1.07 -9.31 -49.08
C LEU A 875 0.16 -10.44 -48.64
N ARG A 876 0.33 -11.63 -49.23
CA ARG A 876 -0.48 -12.80 -48.94
C ARG A 876 0.35 -14.06 -48.83
N ALA A 877 0.12 -14.85 -47.77
CA ALA A 877 0.72 -16.16 -47.55
C ALA A 877 -0.36 -17.25 -47.54
N ASP A 878 -0.07 -18.39 -48.16
CA ASP A 878 -0.90 -19.60 -48.13
C ASP A 878 -0.60 -20.41 -46.86
N LEU A 879 -1.60 -20.57 -46.00
CA LEU A 879 -1.45 -21.28 -44.72
C LEU A 879 -1.60 -22.80 -44.90
N THR A 880 -2.25 -23.25 -45.98
CA THR A 880 -2.47 -24.69 -46.22
C THR A 880 -1.17 -25.45 -46.52
N GLY A 881 -0.12 -24.71 -46.93
CA GLY A 881 1.22 -25.23 -47.15
C GLY A 881 2.10 -25.31 -45.89
N ILE A 882 1.61 -24.86 -44.73
CA ILE A 882 2.37 -24.82 -43.47
C ILE A 882 1.90 -26.00 -42.59
N PRO A 883 2.65 -27.11 -42.50
CA PRO A 883 2.18 -28.33 -41.82
C PRO A 883 1.88 -28.14 -40.33
N THR A 884 2.52 -27.15 -39.72
CA THR A 884 2.40 -26.76 -38.31
C THR A 884 1.23 -25.81 -38.05
N TRP A 885 0.58 -25.29 -39.09
CA TRP A 885 -0.66 -24.51 -38.96
C TRP A 885 -1.84 -25.46 -38.73
N GLU A 886 -1.92 -26.01 -37.52
CA GLU A 886 -2.92 -26.98 -37.10
C GLU A 886 -3.44 -26.67 -35.69
N GLY A 887 -4.54 -27.33 -35.29
CA GLY A 887 -5.12 -27.16 -33.95
C GLY A 887 -5.70 -25.75 -33.70
N ILE A 888 -5.48 -25.24 -32.50
CA ILE A 888 -5.94 -23.91 -32.08
C ILE A 888 -4.73 -23.00 -31.90
N ILE A 889 -4.67 -21.90 -32.66
CA ILE A 889 -3.61 -20.91 -32.53
C ILE A 889 -3.82 -20.08 -31.27
N LYS A 890 -2.81 -20.04 -30.39
CA LYS A 890 -2.92 -19.43 -29.05
C LYS A 890 -2.25 -18.07 -28.94
N GLN A 891 -1.13 -17.84 -29.62
CA GLN A 891 -0.39 -16.58 -29.59
C GLN A 891 0.13 -16.20 -30.97
N LEU A 892 0.35 -14.89 -31.17
CA LEU A 892 0.98 -14.33 -32.37
C LEU A 892 2.09 -13.34 -32.00
N ARG A 893 3.16 -13.37 -32.78
CA ARG A 893 4.22 -12.37 -32.81
C ARG A 893 4.48 -11.97 -34.26
N PHE A 894 4.52 -10.68 -34.52
CA PHE A 894 4.71 -10.11 -35.86
C PHE A 894 6.05 -9.37 -35.88
N ASP A 895 6.93 -9.83 -36.76
CA ASP A 895 8.28 -9.30 -36.95
C ASP A 895 8.26 -8.59 -38.32
N PRO A 896 8.15 -7.25 -38.37
CA PRO A 896 7.95 -6.50 -39.61
C PRO A 896 9.15 -6.57 -40.58
N PHE A 897 10.37 -6.52 -40.04
CA PHE A 897 11.67 -6.53 -40.73
C PHE A 897 12.79 -6.59 -39.68
N ASN A 898 14.02 -6.88 -40.09
CA ASN A 898 15.21 -6.94 -39.22
C ASN A 898 16.18 -5.78 -39.47
N ALA A 899 15.71 -4.54 -39.23
CA ALA A 899 16.48 -3.31 -39.45
C ALA A 899 15.91 -2.11 -38.67
N VAL A 900 16.62 -0.97 -38.68
CA VAL A 900 16.07 0.34 -38.26
C VAL A 900 15.12 0.83 -39.35
N GLY A 901 13.91 1.27 -38.99
CA GLY A 901 12.92 1.67 -39.98
C GLY A 901 11.49 1.79 -39.44
N SER A 902 10.56 1.99 -40.36
CA SER A 902 9.13 2.15 -40.08
C SER A 902 8.28 1.31 -41.03
N MET A 903 7.18 0.75 -40.51
CA MET A 903 6.10 0.16 -41.31
C MET A 903 4.77 0.75 -40.84
N GLU A 904 3.93 1.10 -41.80
CA GLU A 904 2.53 1.43 -41.56
C GLU A 904 1.67 0.28 -42.08
N ILE A 905 0.78 -0.21 -41.23
CA ILE A 905 -0.04 -1.39 -41.45
C ILE A 905 -1.49 -0.91 -41.49
N ASP A 906 -2.14 -1.10 -42.63
CA ASP A 906 -3.57 -0.82 -42.81
C ASP A 906 -4.39 -1.93 -42.16
N TYR A 907 -4.07 -3.19 -42.49
CA TYR A 907 -4.71 -4.34 -41.83
C TYR A 907 -3.82 -5.59 -41.78
N ILE A 908 -4.16 -6.48 -40.85
CA ILE A 908 -3.69 -7.86 -40.76
C ILE A 908 -4.94 -8.75 -40.72
N ARG A 909 -5.07 -9.74 -41.61
CA ARG A 909 -6.28 -10.58 -41.70
C ARG A 909 -5.97 -12.05 -41.96
N PHE A 910 -6.50 -12.93 -41.14
CA PHE A 910 -6.60 -14.35 -41.43
C PHE A 910 -7.87 -14.61 -42.26
N MET A 911 -7.69 -15.12 -43.47
CA MET A 911 -8.75 -15.31 -44.46
C MET A 911 -9.26 -16.75 -44.43
N LYS A 912 -10.58 -16.92 -44.46
CA LYS A 912 -11.22 -18.25 -44.49
C LYS A 912 -11.22 -18.87 -45.87
#